data_AF-A0A1E4G8B8-F1
#
_entry.id   AF-A0A1E4G8B8-F1
#
_cell.length_a   1.000
_cell.length_b   1.000
_cell.length_c   1.000
_cell.angle_alpha   90.00
_cell.angle_beta   90.00
_cell.angle_gamma   90.00
#
_symmetry.space_group_name_H-M   'P 1'
#
loop_
_entity.id
_entity.type
_entity.pdbx_description
1 polymer ?
#
loop_
_entity_poly.entity_id
_entity_poly.type
_entity_poly.pdbx_seq_one_letter_code
_entity_poly.pdbx_strand_id
1 'polypeptide(L)'
;MRTETEHTIYLKDYAPSPYRISAVELDFTIEADGTRVRAQLNIEPREGTAPGTPLVLDGDELSLGSIAIDGAPLVLSAYAADANGLTLFEPPLRRFVLETEVTLRPEGNTKLMGLYRSSGTWCTQCEPEGFRRITYFLDRPDNLATYRVRMTAPVALAPVLLANGNLVDRGEAGEGRHFAVWDDPFPKPSYLFAMVAGDLGSIRDSFTTASGRKVDLAIYCSHGNEQRCLWAMDSLKRSMAWDERRFGREYDLDVFNIVAVSDFNFGAMENKGLNIFNDRLVFARPETATDADYDGIERVIAHEYFHNWTGNRVTCRDWFQLCLKEGLTVYRDQEFTSDERSRAVKRISDVTTLRRAQFPEDGGPLAHPARPDNYKEINNFYTTTVYEKGAEIVRMLATLLGRERFRKGLDLYFERHDGEATTIEAFLAAFADANGVNLDQFRTWYLQAGTPRLHVEDHYDAASQTYRLKLAQETPPTPGQPEKAPLVLPVKFGLIGPNGSPMGWSGVSGAEVRDDLIVLDTQSAELVFTGVSSRPVASLLREFSAPVIVESQASQEDRLFLARHDSDPFNRWQALQDVGMALAVAMVREETGDPAALAALSQAMQDTLASPALDNSFKALALTLPDEALIGRAIGRDIDPDRIHRVREQLVQAVFEPLAMPLLETYRALASDAPYAPDPASTGRRALRNRALGLLVASEAPGAAVLAAQQYAGAGNMTDRLAALAIAVGADTREAAGMLADFRTRFGGDPLVLDKWLAVTAGAPRDGVIADMQSILADPGFPRTNPNRLRSLVGTFAMSNPTQFTRADGAGFRFVTGFVAEVDAINPQVAARVLTGFRIWPMLEPSRREAARAALTALQAQGSLSRNTADILARTLAG
;
A
#
# COMPACT_ATOMS: atom_id res chain seq x y z
N MET A 1 -17.66 21.63 -25.50
CA MET A 1 -16.44 22.00 -24.76
C MET A 1 -16.84 22.31 -23.33
N ARG A 2 -16.42 21.52 -22.35
CA ARG A 2 -16.31 22.04 -20.99
C ARG A 2 -15.19 23.07 -21.03
N THR A 3 -15.46 24.30 -20.64
CA THR A 3 -14.50 24.99 -19.78
C THR A 3 -14.57 24.24 -18.46
N GLU A 4 -13.60 23.37 -18.19
CA GLU A 4 -13.34 22.87 -16.85
C GLU A 4 -12.96 24.08 -15.98
N THR A 5 -13.94 24.80 -15.46
CA THR A 5 -13.71 25.63 -14.28
C THR A 5 -13.58 24.66 -13.12
N GLU A 6 -12.35 24.42 -12.67
CA GLU A 6 -12.01 23.61 -11.49
C GLU A 6 -12.82 24.09 -10.27
N HIS A 7 -13.91 23.41 -9.94
CA HIS A 7 -14.65 23.69 -8.71
C HIS A 7 -14.00 22.90 -7.57
N THR A 8 -13.55 23.60 -6.52
CA THR A 8 -13.01 22.94 -5.32
C THR A 8 -14.19 22.56 -4.42
N ILE A 9 -14.19 21.31 -3.93
CA ILE A 9 -15.18 20.78 -2.99
C ILE A 9 -14.62 20.96 -1.58
N TYR A 10 -15.41 21.50 -0.64
CA TYR A 10 -14.98 21.74 0.74
C TYR A 10 -15.80 20.91 1.74
N LEU A 11 -15.13 20.38 2.77
CA LEU A 11 -15.75 19.62 3.85
C LEU A 11 -16.80 20.44 4.61
N LYS A 12 -16.55 21.74 4.80
CA LYS A 12 -17.47 22.66 5.48
C LYS A 12 -18.82 22.82 4.78
N ASP A 13 -18.88 22.50 3.48
CA ASP A 13 -20.08 22.62 2.65
C ASP A 13 -20.90 21.31 2.63
N TYR A 14 -20.48 20.29 3.38
CA TYR A 14 -21.24 19.05 3.49
C TYR A 14 -22.68 19.34 3.98
N ALA A 15 -23.64 18.89 3.19
CA ALA A 15 -25.04 18.81 3.56
C ALA A 15 -25.61 17.45 3.13
N PRO A 16 -26.53 16.86 3.92
CA PRO A 16 -27.26 15.67 3.49
C PRO A 16 -28.06 15.98 2.22
N SER A 17 -28.19 15.01 1.32
CA SER A 17 -29.07 15.15 0.15
C SER A 17 -30.52 15.35 0.61
N PRO A 18 -31.31 16.23 -0.03
CA PRO A 18 -32.74 16.38 0.28
C PRO A 18 -33.54 15.08 0.11
N TYR A 19 -33.04 14.14 -0.69
CA TYR A 19 -33.68 12.86 -0.94
C TYR A 19 -32.80 11.71 -0.46
N ARG A 20 -33.43 10.57 -0.17
CA ARG A 20 -32.76 9.31 0.11
C ARG A 20 -33.27 8.25 -0.85
N ILE A 21 -32.36 7.41 -1.34
CA ILE A 21 -32.71 6.16 -2.02
C ILE A 21 -32.63 5.04 -0.99
N SER A 22 -33.74 4.36 -0.72
CA SER A 22 -33.80 3.31 0.31
C SER A 22 -33.57 1.90 -0.24
N ALA A 23 -33.94 1.68 -1.50
CA ALA A 23 -33.78 0.39 -2.19
C ALA A 23 -33.56 0.60 -3.69
N VAL A 24 -32.73 -0.25 -4.27
CA VAL A 24 -32.33 -0.22 -5.68
C VAL A 24 -32.58 -1.58 -6.31
N GLU A 25 -33.36 -1.61 -7.38
CA GLU A 25 -33.48 -2.79 -8.24
C GLU A 25 -32.83 -2.51 -9.60
N LEU A 26 -31.91 -3.38 -10.01
CA LEU A 26 -31.20 -3.27 -11.29
C LEU A 26 -31.46 -4.52 -12.13
N ASP A 27 -31.80 -4.32 -13.41
CA ASP A 27 -31.86 -5.38 -14.42
C ASP A 27 -30.87 -5.10 -15.54
N PHE A 28 -29.83 -5.92 -15.60
CA PHE A 28 -28.80 -5.89 -16.63
C PHE A 28 -29.12 -6.92 -17.72
N THR A 29 -29.33 -6.43 -18.94
CA THR A 29 -29.38 -7.26 -20.14
C THR A 29 -28.05 -7.13 -20.88
N ILE A 30 -27.19 -8.14 -20.80
CA ILE A 30 -25.88 -8.16 -21.48
C ILE A 30 -26.06 -8.71 -22.90
N GLU A 31 -25.58 -7.95 -23.88
CA GLU A 31 -25.60 -8.29 -25.31
C GLU A 31 -24.20 -8.06 -25.91
N ALA A 32 -24.00 -8.48 -27.17
CA ALA A 32 -22.67 -8.45 -27.78
C ALA A 32 -22.17 -7.03 -28.13
N ASP A 33 -23.09 -6.08 -28.32
CA ASP A 33 -22.84 -4.71 -28.78
C ASP A 33 -23.19 -3.62 -27.75
N GLY A 34 -23.63 -4.03 -26.55
CA GLY A 34 -23.93 -3.13 -25.44
C GLY A 34 -24.60 -3.83 -24.25
N THR A 35 -24.81 -3.10 -23.18
CA THR A 35 -25.55 -3.57 -22.00
C THR A 35 -26.68 -2.61 -21.69
N ARG A 36 -27.91 -3.10 -21.68
CA ARG A 36 -29.07 -2.32 -21.27
C ARG A 36 -29.27 -2.46 -19.76
N VAL A 37 -29.42 -1.33 -19.07
CA VAL A 37 -29.60 -1.27 -17.63
C VAL A 37 -30.92 -0.60 -17.33
N ARG A 38 -31.82 -1.32 -16.67
CA ARG A 38 -33.02 -0.75 -16.05
C ARG A 38 -32.75 -0.58 -14.57
N ALA A 39 -32.98 0.62 -14.06
CA ALA A 39 -32.89 0.92 -12.64
C ALA A 39 -34.24 1.35 -12.11
N GLN A 40 -34.67 0.74 -11.00
CA GLN A 40 -35.80 1.20 -10.19
C GLN A 40 -35.28 1.67 -8.84
N LEU A 41 -35.44 2.96 -8.58
CA LEU A 41 -34.95 3.61 -7.37
C LEU A 41 -36.14 3.94 -6.47
N ASN A 42 -36.18 3.37 -5.28
CA ASN A 42 -37.16 3.75 -4.26
C ASN A 42 -36.67 5.01 -3.56
N ILE A 43 -37.28 6.15 -3.88
CA ILE A 43 -36.85 7.48 -3.43
C ILE A 43 -37.88 8.05 -2.46
N GLU A 44 -37.39 8.68 -1.40
CA GLU A 44 -38.20 9.46 -0.48
C GLU A 44 -37.52 10.79 -0.10
N PRO A 45 -38.30 11.88 0.08
CA PRO A 45 -37.78 13.12 0.62
C PRO A 45 -37.36 12.91 2.09
N ARG A 46 -36.24 13.50 2.48
CA ARG A 46 -35.85 13.57 3.90
C ARG A 46 -36.73 14.56 4.65
N GLU A 47 -36.82 14.39 5.96
CA GLU A 47 -37.49 15.35 6.84
C GLU A 47 -36.92 16.77 6.62
N GLY A 48 -37.80 17.76 6.49
CA GLY A 48 -37.42 19.15 6.21
C GLY A 48 -37.21 19.52 4.74
N THR A 49 -37.40 18.58 3.80
CA THR A 49 -37.36 18.89 2.36
C THR A 49 -38.50 19.83 1.96
N ALA A 50 -38.16 21.00 1.43
CA ALA A 50 -39.15 21.99 1.00
C ALA A 50 -39.87 21.52 -0.29
N PRO A 51 -41.18 21.79 -0.44
CA PRO A 51 -41.89 21.57 -1.71
C PRO A 51 -41.20 22.26 -2.88
N GLY A 52 -41.10 21.58 -4.02
CA GLY A 52 -40.41 22.10 -5.21
C GLY A 52 -38.88 22.00 -5.17
N THR A 53 -38.29 21.36 -4.14
CA THR A 53 -36.85 21.06 -4.14
C THR A 53 -36.54 20.04 -5.24
N PRO A 54 -35.66 20.34 -6.22
CA PRO A 54 -35.37 19.40 -7.30
C PRO A 54 -34.60 18.17 -6.79
N LEU A 55 -34.80 17.01 -7.43
CA LEU A 55 -33.94 15.84 -7.25
C LEU A 55 -32.86 15.89 -8.33
N VAL A 56 -31.59 15.96 -7.91
CA VAL A 56 -30.42 15.96 -8.80
C VAL A 56 -29.67 14.66 -8.62
N LEU A 57 -29.51 13.92 -9.71
CA LEU A 57 -28.81 12.65 -9.79
C LEU A 57 -27.58 12.79 -10.69
N ASP A 58 -26.47 12.22 -10.25
CA ASP A 58 -25.21 12.17 -10.96
C ASP A 58 -25.30 11.19 -12.13
N GLY A 59 -24.67 11.53 -13.25
CA GLY A 59 -24.44 10.64 -14.39
C GLY A 59 -23.06 10.92 -14.99
N ASP A 60 -22.52 9.98 -15.76
CA ASP A 60 -21.31 10.21 -16.56
C ASP A 60 -21.30 9.31 -17.80
N GLU A 61 -21.28 9.94 -18.98
CA GLU A 61 -21.35 9.30 -20.30
C GLU A 61 -22.59 8.41 -20.50
N LEU A 62 -23.70 8.75 -19.83
CA LEU A 62 -24.95 8.01 -19.93
C LEU A 62 -25.82 8.48 -21.11
N SER A 63 -26.61 7.55 -21.65
CA SER A 63 -27.64 7.82 -22.65
C SER A 63 -28.99 7.35 -22.11
N LEU A 64 -29.86 8.29 -21.75
CA LEU A 64 -31.20 8.02 -21.24
C LEU A 64 -32.12 7.51 -22.35
N GLY A 65 -32.62 6.28 -22.21
CA GLY A 65 -33.60 5.67 -23.10
C GLY A 65 -35.04 5.94 -22.67
N SER A 66 -35.37 5.71 -21.41
CA SER A 66 -36.70 5.95 -20.86
C SER A 66 -36.65 6.40 -19.40
N ILE A 67 -37.70 7.09 -18.96
CA ILE A 67 -37.88 7.56 -17.59
C ILE A 67 -39.36 7.54 -17.19
N ALA A 68 -39.66 7.04 -15.99
CA ALA A 68 -41.00 6.99 -15.43
C ALA A 68 -40.99 7.18 -13.91
N ILE A 69 -42.11 7.66 -13.36
CA ILE A 69 -42.37 7.66 -11.91
C ILE A 69 -43.60 6.81 -11.65
N ASP A 70 -43.47 5.83 -10.75
CA ASP A 70 -44.53 4.89 -10.37
C ASP A 70 -45.22 4.23 -11.60
N GLY A 71 -44.42 3.81 -12.59
CA GLY A 71 -44.88 3.24 -13.85
C GLY A 71 -45.45 4.24 -14.87
N ALA A 72 -45.56 5.54 -14.54
CA ALA A 72 -46.05 6.56 -15.46
C ALA A 72 -44.90 7.32 -16.15
N PRO A 73 -44.82 7.35 -17.49
CA PRO A 73 -43.78 8.08 -18.22
C PRO A 73 -43.79 9.58 -17.91
N LEU A 74 -42.61 10.20 -17.78
CA LEU A 74 -42.49 11.64 -17.57
C LEU A 74 -42.50 12.43 -18.88
N VAL A 75 -43.13 13.61 -18.86
CA VAL A 75 -43.03 14.58 -19.96
C VAL A 75 -41.69 15.31 -19.94
N LEU A 76 -41.20 15.74 -21.10
CA LEU A 76 -39.89 16.41 -21.23
C LEU A 76 -39.76 17.71 -20.41
N SER A 77 -40.87 18.33 -20.02
CA SER A 77 -40.84 19.52 -19.15
C SER A 77 -40.67 19.20 -17.66
N ALA A 78 -40.78 17.92 -17.25
CA ALA A 78 -40.66 17.51 -15.86
C ALA A 78 -39.20 17.22 -15.43
N TYR A 79 -38.28 17.08 -16.39
CA TYR A 79 -36.89 16.73 -16.12
C TYR A 79 -35.93 17.34 -17.14
N ALA A 80 -34.65 17.45 -16.75
CA ALA A 80 -33.53 17.66 -17.66
C ALA A 80 -32.56 16.49 -17.49
N ALA A 81 -32.16 15.87 -18.61
CA ALA A 81 -31.18 14.79 -18.62
C ALA A 81 -30.13 15.06 -19.68
N ASP A 82 -28.87 14.92 -19.31
CA ASP A 82 -27.75 14.87 -20.24
C ASP A 82 -26.77 13.76 -19.82
N ALA A 83 -25.63 13.66 -20.52
CA ALA A 83 -24.64 12.63 -20.25
C ALA A 83 -24.04 12.71 -18.83
N ASN A 84 -24.14 13.84 -18.14
CA ASN A 84 -23.50 14.12 -16.85
C ASN A 84 -24.50 14.20 -15.68
N GLY A 85 -25.81 14.11 -15.92
CA GLY A 85 -26.78 14.18 -14.83
C GLY A 85 -28.24 14.13 -15.27
N LEU A 86 -29.08 13.91 -14.27
CA LEU A 86 -30.53 13.90 -14.38
C LEU A 86 -31.13 14.74 -13.26
N THR A 87 -31.88 15.79 -13.61
CA THR A 87 -32.60 16.64 -12.66
C THR A 87 -34.10 16.48 -12.86
N LEU A 88 -34.83 16.08 -11.81
CA LEU A 88 -36.28 16.20 -11.74
C LEU A 88 -36.62 17.54 -11.10
N PHE A 89 -37.38 18.40 -11.79
CA PHE A 89 -37.62 19.77 -11.31
C PHE A 89 -38.59 19.82 -10.12
N GLU A 90 -39.67 19.05 -10.18
CA GLU A 90 -40.72 19.01 -9.16
C GLU A 90 -41.08 17.54 -8.82
N PRO A 91 -40.16 16.78 -8.18
CA PRO A 91 -40.44 15.40 -7.82
C PRO A 91 -41.54 15.30 -6.74
N PRO A 92 -42.26 14.17 -6.64
CA PRO A 92 -43.27 13.98 -5.60
C PRO A 92 -42.69 14.14 -4.18
N LEU A 93 -43.36 14.91 -3.33
CA LEU A 93 -42.99 15.04 -1.90
C LEU A 93 -43.57 13.88 -1.06
N ARG A 94 -43.39 12.66 -1.55
CA ARG A 94 -43.75 11.38 -0.92
C ARG A 94 -42.74 10.33 -1.35
N ARG A 95 -42.86 9.10 -0.86
CA ARG A 95 -42.14 7.98 -1.46
C ARG A 95 -42.65 7.72 -2.89
N PHE A 96 -41.74 7.49 -3.83
CA PHE A 96 -42.03 7.12 -5.22
C PHE A 96 -40.94 6.20 -5.78
N VAL A 97 -41.24 5.51 -6.87
CA VAL A 97 -40.27 4.73 -7.64
C VAL A 97 -39.88 5.52 -8.88
N LEU A 98 -38.60 5.84 -9.01
CA LEU A 98 -38.03 6.38 -10.25
C LEU A 98 -37.49 5.22 -11.09
N GLU A 99 -38.01 5.08 -12.29
CA GLU A 99 -37.56 4.07 -13.26
C GLU A 99 -36.79 4.75 -14.37
N THR A 100 -35.58 4.26 -14.67
CA THR A 100 -34.77 4.74 -15.80
C THR A 100 -34.20 3.57 -16.58
N GLU A 101 -34.14 3.69 -17.90
CA GLU A 101 -33.40 2.76 -18.77
C GLU A 101 -32.24 3.49 -19.45
N VAL A 102 -31.03 2.94 -19.36
CA VAL A 102 -29.83 3.43 -20.06
C VAL A 102 -29.16 2.31 -20.85
N THR A 103 -28.35 2.68 -21.83
CA THR A 103 -27.52 1.73 -22.59
C THR A 103 -26.04 2.06 -22.41
N LEU A 104 -25.27 1.07 -21.98
CA LEU A 104 -23.83 1.15 -21.75
C LEU A 104 -23.07 0.46 -22.88
N ARG A 105 -21.80 0.86 -23.11
CA ARG A 105 -20.87 0.20 -24.04
C ARG A 105 -19.57 -0.22 -23.33
N PRO A 106 -19.60 -1.29 -22.52
CA PRO A 106 -18.46 -1.72 -21.69
C PRO A 106 -17.19 -2.01 -22.48
N GLU A 107 -17.31 -2.46 -23.73
CA GLU A 107 -16.21 -2.79 -24.65
C GLU A 107 -15.34 -1.57 -24.99
N GLY A 108 -15.94 -0.38 -25.02
CA GLY A 108 -15.26 0.88 -25.31
C GLY A 108 -14.77 1.61 -24.07
N ASN A 109 -15.02 1.07 -22.86
CA ASN A 109 -14.73 1.76 -21.60
C ASN A 109 -13.26 1.55 -21.18
N THR A 110 -12.36 2.35 -21.75
CA THR A 110 -10.93 2.32 -21.45
C THR A 110 -10.56 3.00 -20.12
N LYS A 111 -11.52 3.67 -19.46
CA LYS A 111 -11.31 4.29 -18.13
C LYS A 111 -11.30 3.25 -16.99
N LEU A 112 -11.83 2.05 -17.23
CA LEU A 112 -11.99 0.97 -16.24
C LEU A 112 -12.75 1.45 -14.97
N MET A 113 -13.79 2.25 -15.17
CA MET A 113 -14.68 2.81 -14.13
C MET A 113 -16.15 2.63 -14.55
N GLY A 114 -17.03 2.31 -13.61
CA GLY A 114 -18.38 1.82 -13.91
C GLY A 114 -18.32 0.37 -14.42
N LEU A 115 -19.19 0.01 -15.38
CA LEU A 115 -19.14 -1.29 -16.05
C LEU A 115 -18.18 -1.25 -17.25
N TYR A 116 -17.22 -2.18 -17.28
CA TYR A 116 -16.24 -2.30 -18.36
C TYR A 116 -15.91 -3.77 -18.65
N ARG A 117 -15.09 -4.03 -19.67
CA ARG A 117 -14.69 -5.38 -20.09
C ARG A 117 -13.17 -5.57 -19.99
N SER A 118 -12.73 -6.59 -19.26
CA SER A 118 -11.31 -7.01 -19.16
C SER A 118 -11.17 -8.47 -19.55
N SER A 119 -10.30 -8.76 -20.53
CA SER A 119 -9.99 -10.13 -21.00
C SER A 119 -11.22 -11.02 -21.21
N GLY A 120 -12.28 -10.46 -21.79
CA GLY A 120 -13.53 -11.17 -22.08
C GLY A 120 -14.56 -11.21 -20.95
N THR A 121 -14.22 -10.73 -19.75
CA THR A 121 -15.10 -10.66 -18.57
C THR A 121 -15.63 -9.24 -18.39
N TRP A 122 -16.94 -9.08 -18.17
CA TRP A 122 -17.52 -7.83 -17.71
C TRP A 122 -17.36 -7.73 -16.20
N CYS A 123 -16.84 -6.61 -15.72
CA CYS A 123 -16.68 -6.34 -14.30
C CYS A 123 -16.88 -4.84 -14.02
N THR A 124 -16.99 -4.50 -12.74
CA THR A 124 -17.28 -3.14 -12.29
C THR A 124 -16.19 -2.59 -11.39
N GLN A 125 -15.96 -1.28 -11.46
CA GLN A 125 -15.26 -0.51 -10.44
C GLN A 125 -16.09 0.73 -10.12
N CYS A 126 -16.58 0.83 -8.89
CA CYS A 126 -17.51 1.89 -8.48
C CYS A 126 -16.91 2.89 -7.50
N GLU A 127 -15.83 2.56 -6.80
CA GLU A 127 -15.15 3.52 -5.92
C GLU A 127 -14.20 4.43 -6.70
N PRO A 128 -14.16 5.75 -6.43
CA PRO A 128 -15.06 6.49 -5.53
C PRO A 128 -16.39 6.91 -6.19
N GLU A 129 -16.39 7.17 -7.49
CA GLU A 129 -17.51 7.80 -8.20
C GLU A 129 -17.80 7.11 -9.55
N GLY A 130 -17.71 5.78 -9.56
CA GLY A 130 -17.88 4.97 -10.77
C GLY A 130 -19.32 4.50 -11.01
N PHE A 131 -20.19 4.50 -9.99
CA PHE A 131 -21.56 4.00 -10.15
C PHE A 131 -22.42 4.90 -11.03
N ARG A 132 -22.16 6.22 -11.03
CA ARG A 132 -22.78 7.18 -11.97
C ARG A 132 -22.48 6.90 -13.46
N ARG A 133 -21.52 6.03 -13.77
CA ARG A 133 -21.24 5.52 -15.13
C ARG A 133 -22.05 4.27 -15.49
N ILE A 134 -22.93 3.81 -14.59
CA ILE A 134 -23.81 2.65 -14.78
C ILE A 134 -25.27 3.10 -14.94
N THR A 135 -25.74 4.01 -14.08
CA THR A 135 -27.07 4.61 -14.14
C THR A 135 -27.08 5.95 -13.41
N TYR A 136 -28.13 6.76 -13.57
CA TYR A 136 -28.29 8.01 -12.83
C TYR A 136 -28.54 7.72 -11.34
N PHE A 137 -27.77 8.33 -10.45
CA PHE A 137 -27.85 7.99 -9.02
C PHE A 137 -27.44 9.14 -8.08
N LEU A 138 -27.78 9.04 -6.79
CA LEU A 138 -27.14 9.84 -5.74
C LEU A 138 -25.80 9.20 -5.40
N ASP A 139 -24.77 9.45 -6.20
CA ASP A 139 -23.49 8.73 -6.14
C ASP A 139 -22.54 9.34 -5.09
N ARG A 140 -22.98 9.22 -3.83
CA ARG A 140 -22.35 9.75 -2.61
C ARG A 140 -22.46 8.71 -1.48
N PRO A 141 -21.45 8.59 -0.60
CA PRO A 141 -21.34 7.43 0.29
C PRO A 141 -22.27 7.45 1.52
N ASP A 142 -22.92 8.58 1.83
CA ASP A 142 -23.99 8.65 2.86
C ASP A 142 -25.40 8.32 2.32
N ASN A 143 -25.53 7.94 1.05
CA ASN A 143 -26.76 7.38 0.50
C ASN A 143 -26.72 5.85 0.55
N LEU A 144 -27.26 5.27 1.62
CA LEU A 144 -27.27 3.83 1.87
C LEU A 144 -28.60 3.20 1.43
N ALA A 145 -28.52 2.22 0.52
CA ALA A 145 -29.66 1.48 -0.03
C ALA A 145 -29.41 -0.03 -0.05
N THR A 146 -30.46 -0.83 0.03
CA THR A 146 -30.40 -2.28 -0.29
C THR A 146 -30.40 -2.47 -1.80
N TYR A 147 -29.79 -3.55 -2.30
CA TYR A 147 -29.67 -3.79 -3.74
C TYR A 147 -30.18 -5.17 -4.11
N ARG A 148 -31.04 -5.21 -5.14
CA ARG A 148 -31.47 -6.42 -5.83
C ARG A 148 -31.06 -6.33 -7.29
N VAL A 149 -30.28 -7.31 -7.75
CA VAL A 149 -29.62 -7.26 -9.07
C VAL A 149 -30.01 -8.48 -9.87
N ARG A 150 -30.71 -8.27 -10.99
CA ARG A 150 -30.96 -9.28 -12.01
C ARG A 150 -29.96 -9.07 -13.15
N MET A 151 -29.37 -10.17 -13.61
CA MET A 151 -28.54 -10.20 -14.81
C MET A 151 -29.08 -11.23 -15.77
N THR A 152 -29.15 -10.90 -17.05
CA THR A 152 -29.54 -11.80 -18.14
C THR A 152 -28.51 -11.73 -19.26
N ALA A 153 -27.97 -12.88 -19.66
CA ALA A 153 -26.95 -12.97 -20.70
C ALA A 153 -27.10 -14.27 -21.54
N PRO A 154 -26.58 -14.31 -22.78
CA PRO A 154 -26.39 -15.57 -23.50
C PRO A 154 -25.43 -16.49 -22.73
N VAL A 155 -25.81 -17.76 -22.53
CA VAL A 155 -25.00 -18.74 -21.77
C VAL A 155 -23.61 -18.92 -22.39
N ALA A 156 -23.52 -18.91 -23.72
CA ALA A 156 -22.25 -19.04 -24.43
C ALA A 156 -21.30 -17.84 -24.26
N LEU A 157 -21.83 -16.68 -23.84
CA LEU A 157 -21.05 -15.44 -23.67
C LEU A 157 -20.62 -15.24 -22.22
N ALA A 158 -21.50 -15.53 -21.28
CA ALA A 158 -21.26 -15.33 -19.85
C ALA A 158 -21.97 -16.40 -19.02
N PRO A 159 -21.43 -17.64 -18.94
CA PRO A 159 -22.03 -18.72 -18.14
C PRO A 159 -21.99 -18.47 -16.62
N VAL A 160 -21.19 -17.49 -16.15
CA VAL A 160 -21.13 -17.06 -14.76
C VAL A 160 -21.69 -15.64 -14.65
N LEU A 161 -22.66 -15.44 -13.74
CA LEU A 161 -23.29 -14.15 -13.42
C LEU A 161 -23.27 -13.93 -11.90
N LEU A 162 -22.49 -12.96 -11.43
CA LEU A 162 -22.28 -12.65 -10.00
C LEU A 162 -22.62 -11.18 -9.71
N ALA A 163 -23.23 -10.92 -8.56
CA ALA A 163 -23.38 -9.59 -7.99
C ALA A 163 -23.27 -9.68 -6.45
N ASN A 164 -23.37 -8.55 -5.75
CA ASN A 164 -23.33 -8.52 -4.28
C ASN A 164 -24.44 -9.37 -3.64
N GLY A 165 -24.20 -9.83 -2.41
CA GLY A 165 -25.21 -10.50 -1.59
C GLY A 165 -25.37 -11.98 -1.88
N ASN A 166 -26.59 -12.49 -1.76
CA ASN A 166 -26.93 -13.90 -1.91
C ASN A 166 -27.65 -14.18 -3.24
N LEU A 167 -27.33 -15.31 -3.87
CA LEU A 167 -28.05 -15.77 -5.06
C LEU A 167 -29.44 -16.29 -4.66
N VAL A 168 -30.49 -15.55 -5.00
CA VAL A 168 -31.88 -15.86 -4.60
C VAL A 168 -32.72 -16.49 -5.70
N ASP A 169 -32.34 -16.32 -6.97
CA ASP A 169 -33.00 -16.97 -8.11
C ASP A 169 -32.04 -17.15 -9.29
N ARG A 170 -32.22 -18.20 -10.09
CA ARG A 170 -31.50 -18.42 -11.34
C ARG A 170 -32.29 -19.37 -12.25
N GLY A 171 -32.14 -19.21 -13.56
CA GLY A 171 -32.80 -20.11 -14.50
C GLY A 171 -32.52 -19.77 -15.96
N GLU A 172 -33.17 -20.51 -16.85
CA GLU A 172 -33.17 -20.21 -18.28
C GLU A 172 -34.04 -18.98 -18.58
N ALA A 173 -33.66 -18.18 -19.56
CA ALA A 173 -34.37 -16.97 -20.00
C ALA A 173 -34.84 -17.06 -21.47
N GLY A 174 -34.90 -18.27 -22.03
CA GLY A 174 -35.21 -18.51 -23.44
C GLY A 174 -34.04 -18.20 -24.39
N GLU A 175 -34.13 -18.67 -25.63
CA GLU A 175 -33.18 -18.34 -26.72
C GLU A 175 -31.69 -18.53 -26.38
N GLY A 176 -31.36 -19.55 -25.58
CA GLY A 176 -29.98 -19.82 -25.14
C GLY A 176 -29.43 -18.83 -24.12
N ARG A 177 -30.29 -18.04 -23.48
CA ARG A 177 -29.96 -17.12 -22.39
C ARG A 177 -30.30 -17.73 -21.03
N HIS A 178 -29.66 -17.22 -20.00
CA HIS A 178 -29.97 -17.52 -18.61
C HIS A 178 -30.00 -16.24 -17.79
N PHE A 179 -30.45 -16.34 -16.54
CA PHE A 179 -30.44 -15.24 -15.60
C PHE A 179 -29.98 -15.67 -14.20
N ALA A 180 -29.52 -14.70 -13.43
CA ALA A 180 -29.29 -14.80 -12.00
C ALA A 180 -29.82 -13.56 -11.30
N VAL A 181 -30.45 -13.74 -10.14
CA VAL A 181 -30.92 -12.66 -9.26
C VAL A 181 -30.19 -12.75 -7.93
N TRP A 182 -29.55 -11.65 -7.57
CA TRP A 182 -28.81 -11.49 -6.34
C TRP A 182 -29.48 -10.46 -5.45
N ASP A 183 -29.48 -10.71 -4.14
CA ASP A 183 -30.12 -9.87 -3.13
C ASP A 183 -29.13 -9.61 -2.00
N ASP A 184 -28.75 -8.34 -1.82
CA ASP A 184 -27.93 -7.91 -0.69
C ASP A 184 -28.80 -7.19 0.35
N PRO A 185 -29.03 -7.80 1.52
CA PRO A 185 -29.92 -7.27 2.53
C PRO A 185 -29.31 -6.09 3.30
N PHE A 186 -28.01 -5.84 3.19
CA PHE A 186 -27.35 -4.76 3.92
C PHE A 186 -27.42 -3.44 3.12
N PRO A 187 -27.97 -2.37 3.71
CA PRO A 187 -27.85 -1.04 3.11
C PRO A 187 -26.39 -0.67 2.92
N LYS A 188 -26.02 -0.31 1.69
CA LYS A 188 -24.66 0.08 1.32
C LYS A 188 -24.66 1.29 0.39
N PRO A 189 -23.56 2.04 0.34
CA PRO A 189 -23.37 3.07 -0.68
C PRO A 189 -23.12 2.45 -2.05
N SER A 190 -23.36 3.25 -3.09
CA SER A 190 -23.18 2.86 -4.50
C SER A 190 -21.76 2.43 -4.85
N TYR A 191 -20.74 2.96 -4.18
CA TYR A 191 -19.34 2.60 -4.45
C TYR A 191 -19.02 1.13 -4.15
N LEU A 192 -19.81 0.47 -3.28
CA LEU A 192 -19.66 -0.95 -2.94
C LEU A 192 -20.44 -1.89 -3.87
N PHE A 193 -21.15 -1.35 -4.87
CA PHE A 193 -21.79 -2.15 -5.89
C PHE A 193 -20.74 -2.91 -6.73
N ALA A 194 -20.98 -4.20 -6.94
CA ALA A 194 -20.24 -5.01 -7.89
C ALA A 194 -21.15 -5.94 -8.70
N MET A 195 -20.72 -6.13 -9.95
CA MET A 195 -21.25 -7.13 -10.86
C MET A 195 -20.11 -7.73 -11.69
N VAL A 196 -20.16 -9.04 -11.90
CA VAL A 196 -19.26 -9.76 -12.80
C VAL A 196 -20.05 -10.71 -13.70
N ALA A 197 -19.73 -10.73 -14.99
CA ALA A 197 -20.27 -11.67 -15.95
C ALA A 197 -19.17 -12.16 -16.91
N GLY A 198 -19.09 -13.46 -17.16
CA GLY A 198 -18.09 -14.01 -18.08
C GLY A 198 -17.99 -15.53 -18.07
N ASP A 199 -17.06 -16.06 -18.87
CA ASP A 199 -16.67 -17.47 -18.85
C ASP A 199 -15.45 -17.67 -17.94
N LEU A 200 -15.71 -18.16 -16.73
CA LEU A 200 -14.74 -18.23 -15.64
C LEU A 200 -14.68 -19.64 -15.04
N GLY A 201 -13.46 -20.08 -14.75
CA GLY A 201 -13.20 -21.18 -13.84
C GLY A 201 -13.41 -20.75 -12.39
N SER A 202 -13.52 -21.71 -11.47
CA SER A 202 -13.59 -21.40 -10.04
C SER A 202 -13.02 -22.49 -9.16
N ILE A 203 -12.50 -22.10 -8.00
CA ILE A 203 -12.33 -22.98 -6.84
C ILE A 203 -13.39 -22.65 -5.79
N ARG A 204 -13.80 -23.66 -5.03
CA ARG A 204 -14.82 -23.54 -3.98
C ARG A 204 -14.33 -24.16 -2.69
N ASP A 205 -14.71 -23.55 -1.58
CA ASP A 205 -14.47 -24.06 -0.23
C ASP A 205 -15.58 -23.53 0.69
N SER A 206 -15.45 -23.74 1.99
CA SER A 206 -16.36 -23.20 3.00
C SER A 206 -15.61 -22.74 4.24
N PHE A 207 -16.23 -21.83 4.98
CA PHE A 207 -15.81 -21.42 6.32
C PHE A 207 -16.99 -21.54 7.28
N THR A 208 -16.73 -21.96 8.52
CA THR A 208 -17.74 -21.96 9.59
C THR A 208 -17.31 -20.94 10.62
N THR A 209 -18.14 -19.91 10.80
CA THR A 209 -17.91 -18.85 11.78
C THR A 209 -17.96 -19.36 13.22
N ALA A 210 -17.46 -18.58 14.17
CA ALA A 210 -17.48 -18.93 15.59
C ALA A 210 -18.90 -19.22 16.14
N SER A 211 -19.94 -18.58 15.60
CA SER A 211 -21.36 -18.81 15.93
C SER A 211 -21.98 -20.00 15.21
N GLY A 212 -21.28 -20.60 14.24
CA GLY A 212 -21.73 -21.76 13.48
C GLY A 212 -22.38 -21.46 12.13
N ARG A 213 -22.45 -20.19 11.69
CA ARG A 213 -22.86 -19.86 10.31
C ARG A 213 -21.88 -20.49 9.32
N LYS A 214 -22.40 -21.24 8.35
CA LYS A 214 -21.65 -21.73 7.20
C LYS A 214 -21.63 -20.66 6.11
N VAL A 215 -20.44 -20.36 5.61
CA VAL A 215 -20.21 -19.41 4.53
C VAL A 215 -19.61 -20.17 3.36
N ASP A 216 -20.27 -20.10 2.21
CA ASP A 216 -19.76 -20.66 0.96
C ASP A 216 -18.71 -19.70 0.37
N LEU A 217 -17.53 -20.22 0.08
CA LEU A 217 -16.43 -19.44 -0.48
C LEU A 217 -16.20 -19.83 -1.94
N ALA A 218 -16.02 -18.85 -2.82
CA ALA A 218 -15.59 -19.11 -4.19
C ALA A 218 -14.60 -18.06 -4.69
N ILE A 219 -13.56 -18.52 -5.39
CA ILE A 219 -12.64 -17.66 -6.13
C ILE A 219 -12.79 -18.00 -7.61
N TYR A 220 -13.18 -17.00 -8.39
CA TYR A 220 -13.37 -17.08 -9.84
C TYR A 220 -12.15 -16.50 -10.55
N CYS A 221 -11.73 -17.16 -11.63
CA CYS A 221 -10.57 -16.77 -12.41
C CYS A 221 -10.71 -17.21 -13.86
N SER A 222 -9.78 -16.78 -14.72
CA SER A 222 -9.65 -17.36 -16.05
C SER A 222 -9.33 -18.85 -15.98
N HIS A 223 -9.91 -19.64 -16.90
CA HIS A 223 -9.73 -21.09 -16.96
C HIS A 223 -8.24 -21.49 -17.00
N GLY A 224 -7.89 -22.54 -16.27
CA GLY A 224 -6.52 -23.06 -16.14
C GLY A 224 -5.70 -22.42 -15.00
N ASN A 225 -6.21 -21.36 -14.36
CA ASN A 225 -5.56 -20.69 -13.23
C ASN A 225 -6.15 -21.07 -11.86
N GLU A 226 -7.10 -22.01 -11.80
CA GLU A 226 -7.81 -22.40 -10.57
C GLU A 226 -6.85 -22.85 -9.47
N GLN A 227 -5.85 -23.67 -9.83
CA GLN A 227 -4.82 -24.12 -8.89
C GLN A 227 -3.92 -22.98 -8.39
N ARG A 228 -3.81 -21.87 -9.13
CA ARG A 228 -3.07 -20.68 -8.68
C ARG A 228 -3.82 -19.90 -7.59
N CYS A 229 -5.12 -20.15 -7.40
CA CYS A 229 -5.97 -19.45 -6.43
C CYS A 229 -5.98 -20.09 -5.03
N LEU A 230 -5.36 -21.26 -4.86
CA LEU A 230 -5.43 -22.02 -3.60
C LEU A 230 -4.88 -21.24 -2.41
N TRP A 231 -3.82 -20.46 -2.61
CA TRP A 231 -3.24 -19.62 -1.55
C TRP A 231 -4.16 -18.46 -1.16
N ALA A 232 -4.84 -17.84 -2.13
CA ALA A 232 -5.81 -16.79 -1.84
C ALA A 232 -7.00 -17.34 -1.03
N MET A 233 -7.46 -18.56 -1.33
CA MET A 233 -8.52 -19.22 -0.56
C MET A 233 -8.09 -19.55 0.88
N ASP A 234 -6.85 -20.03 1.07
CA ASP A 234 -6.30 -20.24 2.41
C ASP A 234 -6.19 -18.93 3.18
N SER A 235 -5.66 -17.88 2.53
CA SER A 235 -5.51 -16.54 3.10
C SER A 235 -6.87 -16.01 3.56
N LEU A 236 -7.92 -16.11 2.73
CA LEU A 236 -9.27 -15.67 3.06
C LEU A 236 -9.78 -16.35 4.34
N LYS A 237 -9.65 -17.67 4.45
CA LYS A 237 -10.07 -18.42 5.65
C LYS A 237 -9.30 -18.00 6.90
N ARG A 238 -7.99 -17.73 6.77
CA ARG A 238 -7.18 -17.22 7.89
C ARG A 238 -7.55 -15.79 8.28
N SER A 239 -7.89 -14.93 7.32
CA SER A 239 -8.42 -13.58 7.58
C SER A 239 -9.73 -13.65 8.35
N MET A 240 -10.68 -14.49 7.90
CA MET A 240 -11.95 -14.74 8.61
C MET A 240 -11.70 -15.19 10.04
N ALA A 241 -10.90 -16.23 10.22
CA ALA A 241 -10.62 -16.77 11.54
C ALA A 241 -9.86 -15.78 12.45
N TRP A 242 -8.95 -14.99 11.90
CA TRP A 242 -8.20 -14.01 12.68
C TRP A 242 -9.09 -12.85 13.13
N ASP A 243 -9.99 -12.36 12.28
CA ASP A 243 -10.89 -11.26 12.64
C ASP A 243 -11.85 -11.66 13.77
N GLU A 244 -12.29 -12.92 13.77
CA GLU A 244 -13.03 -13.52 14.89
C GLU A 244 -12.18 -13.58 16.17
N ARG A 245 -10.94 -14.08 16.09
CA ARG A 245 -10.06 -14.21 17.27
C ARG A 245 -9.62 -12.86 17.85
N ARG A 246 -9.26 -11.91 16.98
CA ARG A 246 -8.64 -10.63 17.36
C ARG A 246 -9.68 -9.57 17.65
N PHE A 247 -10.73 -9.52 16.84
CA PHE A 247 -11.75 -8.48 16.85
C PHE A 247 -13.18 -9.02 16.95
N GLY A 248 -13.39 -10.30 17.28
CA GLY A 248 -14.72 -10.86 17.49
C GLY A 248 -15.70 -10.54 16.35
N ARG A 249 -15.21 -10.40 15.11
CA ARG A 249 -15.98 -9.97 13.94
C ARG A 249 -16.17 -11.16 13.02
N GLU A 250 -17.41 -11.66 12.95
CA GLU A 250 -17.79 -12.70 12.01
C GLU A 250 -18.20 -12.12 10.66
N TYR A 251 -18.15 -12.96 9.62
CA TYR A 251 -18.77 -12.61 8.35
C TYR A 251 -20.30 -12.69 8.42
N ASP A 252 -20.98 -11.86 7.64
CA ASP A 252 -22.39 -11.51 7.83
C ASP A 252 -23.32 -11.89 6.67
N LEU A 253 -22.79 -12.48 5.59
CA LEU A 253 -23.55 -13.07 4.47
C LEU A 253 -23.31 -14.59 4.39
N ASP A 254 -24.02 -15.25 3.49
CA ASP A 254 -23.94 -16.71 3.30
C ASP A 254 -22.91 -17.12 2.24
N VAL A 255 -22.50 -16.17 1.39
CA VAL A 255 -21.50 -16.39 0.33
C VAL A 255 -20.45 -15.28 0.36
N PHE A 256 -19.19 -15.63 0.13
CA PHE A 256 -18.09 -14.70 -0.12
C PHE A 256 -17.40 -15.07 -1.43
N ASN A 257 -17.50 -14.19 -2.44
CA ASN A 257 -16.89 -14.39 -3.74
C ASN A 257 -15.70 -13.45 -3.94
N ILE A 258 -14.64 -13.97 -4.56
CA ILE A 258 -13.53 -13.18 -5.11
C ILE A 258 -13.47 -13.43 -6.61
N VAL A 259 -13.24 -12.38 -7.40
CA VAL A 259 -12.99 -12.50 -8.84
C VAL A 259 -11.63 -11.91 -9.19
N ALA A 260 -10.75 -12.74 -9.76
CA ALA A 260 -9.46 -12.30 -10.29
C ALA A 260 -9.60 -11.82 -11.74
N VAL A 261 -9.28 -10.56 -12.01
CA VAL A 261 -9.32 -9.94 -13.34
C VAL A 261 -7.94 -9.37 -13.72
N SER A 262 -7.61 -9.36 -15.02
CA SER A 262 -6.28 -8.95 -15.48
C SER A 262 -6.09 -7.43 -15.54
N ASP A 263 -7.11 -6.69 -15.98
CA ASP A 263 -7.06 -5.23 -16.06
C ASP A 263 -7.90 -4.60 -14.94
N PHE A 264 -7.20 -4.12 -13.90
CA PHE A 264 -7.78 -3.45 -12.75
C PHE A 264 -6.88 -2.27 -12.37
N ASN A 265 -7.44 -1.05 -12.32
CA ASN A 265 -6.67 0.17 -11.99
C ASN A 265 -6.13 0.14 -10.56
N PHE A 266 -6.89 -0.48 -9.64
CA PHE A 266 -6.55 -0.60 -8.23
C PHE A 266 -5.89 -1.94 -7.91
N GLY A 267 -5.56 -2.18 -6.65
CA GLY A 267 -5.06 -3.48 -6.20
C GLY A 267 -6.19 -4.51 -6.16
N ALA A 268 -7.17 -4.24 -5.32
CA ALA A 268 -8.40 -4.97 -5.14
C ALA A 268 -9.48 -3.99 -4.66
N MET A 269 -10.70 -4.48 -4.46
CA MET A 269 -11.85 -3.67 -4.04
C MET A 269 -12.76 -4.47 -3.13
N GLU A 270 -13.26 -3.83 -2.07
CA GLU A 270 -13.98 -4.45 -0.96
C GLU A 270 -15.49 -4.68 -1.21
N ASN A 271 -15.92 -4.77 -2.47
CA ASN A 271 -17.36 -4.80 -2.80
C ASN A 271 -18.07 -5.90 -2.01
N LYS A 272 -19.19 -5.54 -1.35
CA LYS A 272 -19.86 -6.38 -0.35
C LYS A 272 -20.17 -7.79 -0.88
N GLY A 273 -19.46 -8.80 -0.39
CA GLY A 273 -19.62 -10.22 -0.75
C GLY A 273 -19.16 -10.63 -2.16
N LEU A 274 -18.59 -9.70 -2.94
CA LEU A 274 -18.07 -9.96 -4.29
C LEU A 274 -16.83 -9.09 -4.57
N ASN A 275 -15.73 -9.38 -3.89
CA ASN A 275 -14.52 -8.59 -4.07
C ASN A 275 -13.90 -8.83 -5.45
N ILE A 276 -13.37 -7.78 -6.07
CA ILE A 276 -12.70 -7.85 -7.38
C ILE A 276 -11.22 -7.53 -7.18
N PHE A 277 -10.34 -8.41 -7.68
CA PHE A 277 -8.90 -8.35 -7.47
C PHE A 277 -8.17 -8.32 -8.80
N ASN A 278 -7.05 -7.58 -8.85
CA ASN A 278 -6.05 -7.80 -9.88
C ASN A 278 -5.46 -9.22 -9.76
N ASP A 279 -5.34 -9.95 -10.86
CA ASP A 279 -4.89 -11.35 -10.86
C ASP A 279 -3.51 -11.58 -10.21
N ARG A 280 -2.61 -10.60 -10.27
CA ARG A 280 -1.30 -10.62 -9.59
C ARG A 280 -1.41 -10.75 -8.06
N LEU A 281 -2.55 -10.38 -7.48
CA LEU A 281 -2.86 -10.43 -6.05
C LEU A 281 -3.74 -11.64 -5.68
N VAL A 282 -3.86 -12.61 -6.58
CA VAL A 282 -4.56 -13.89 -6.32
C VAL A 282 -3.71 -15.09 -6.75
N PHE A 283 -3.00 -15.00 -7.87
CA PHE A 283 -2.32 -16.13 -8.47
C PHE A 283 -0.94 -16.41 -7.84
N ALA A 284 -0.79 -17.58 -7.23
CA ALA A 284 0.50 -18.06 -6.73
C ALA A 284 0.72 -19.56 -7.00
N ARG A 285 1.95 -19.91 -7.38
CA ARG A 285 2.49 -21.27 -7.35
C ARG A 285 3.95 -21.22 -6.89
N PRO A 286 4.47 -22.25 -6.19
CA PRO A 286 5.85 -22.27 -5.73
C PRO A 286 6.88 -22.00 -6.84
N GLU A 287 6.59 -22.44 -8.07
CA GLU A 287 7.50 -22.32 -9.21
C GLU A 287 7.46 -20.93 -9.87
N THR A 288 6.46 -20.09 -9.58
CA THR A 288 6.26 -18.80 -10.27
C THR A 288 6.16 -17.60 -9.33
N ALA A 289 5.77 -17.81 -8.08
CA ALA A 289 5.57 -16.76 -7.07
C ALA A 289 6.62 -16.87 -5.96
N THR A 290 7.17 -15.73 -5.53
CA THR A 290 8.11 -15.62 -4.42
C THR A 290 7.38 -15.48 -3.09
N ASP A 291 8.09 -15.65 -1.98
CA ASP A 291 7.54 -15.43 -0.63
C ASP A 291 6.93 -14.04 -0.46
N ALA A 292 7.50 -13.03 -1.12
CA ALA A 292 6.95 -11.67 -1.14
C ALA A 292 5.63 -11.57 -1.93
N ASP A 293 5.46 -12.36 -2.99
CA ASP A 293 4.17 -12.43 -3.70
C ASP A 293 3.12 -13.12 -2.82
N TYR A 294 3.47 -14.23 -2.14
CA TYR A 294 2.58 -14.91 -1.20
C TYR A 294 2.14 -14.01 -0.04
N ASP A 295 3.08 -13.27 0.56
CA ASP A 295 2.78 -12.27 1.60
C ASP A 295 1.89 -11.13 1.07
N GLY A 296 2.20 -10.63 -0.13
CA GLY A 296 1.40 -9.59 -0.80
C GLY A 296 -0.05 -10.02 -1.07
N ILE A 297 -0.26 -11.25 -1.54
CA ILE A 297 -1.60 -11.84 -1.75
C ILE A 297 -2.32 -11.95 -0.41
N GLU A 298 -1.67 -12.54 0.59
CA GLU A 298 -2.27 -12.76 1.90
C GLU A 298 -2.71 -11.45 2.57
N ARG A 299 -1.84 -10.44 2.56
CA ARG A 299 -2.13 -9.12 3.13
C ARG A 299 -3.31 -8.45 2.43
N VAL A 300 -3.36 -8.45 1.10
CA VAL A 300 -4.46 -7.77 0.38
C VAL A 300 -5.77 -8.54 0.55
N ILE A 301 -5.76 -9.87 0.50
CA ILE A 301 -6.95 -10.68 0.80
C ILE A 301 -7.49 -10.36 2.19
N ALA A 302 -6.61 -10.23 3.19
CA ALA A 302 -6.99 -9.85 4.54
C ALA A 302 -7.56 -8.42 4.61
N HIS A 303 -6.90 -7.46 3.96
CA HIS A 303 -7.32 -6.06 3.87
C HIS A 303 -8.76 -5.95 3.35
N GLU A 304 -9.04 -6.54 2.18
CA GLU A 304 -10.37 -6.47 1.57
C GLU A 304 -11.43 -7.21 2.38
N TYR A 305 -11.06 -8.29 3.08
CA TYR A 305 -11.97 -8.97 4.00
C TYR A 305 -12.31 -8.08 5.22
N PHE A 306 -11.32 -7.40 5.80
CA PHE A 306 -11.52 -6.56 6.99
C PHE A 306 -12.42 -5.36 6.73
N HIS A 307 -12.39 -4.81 5.51
CA HIS A 307 -13.33 -3.78 5.07
C HIS A 307 -14.80 -4.19 5.21
N ASN A 308 -15.12 -5.50 5.27
CA ASN A 308 -16.48 -5.97 5.55
C ASN A 308 -17.09 -5.30 6.79
N TRP A 309 -16.27 -5.01 7.81
CA TRP A 309 -16.66 -4.25 8.98
C TRP A 309 -16.23 -2.77 8.92
N THR A 310 -14.98 -2.48 8.56
CA THR A 310 -14.42 -1.11 8.55
C THR A 310 -14.38 -0.54 7.14
N GLY A 311 -15.55 -0.22 6.60
CA GLY A 311 -15.74 0.27 5.24
C GLY A 311 -17.12 -0.04 4.72
N ASN A 312 -17.62 -1.27 4.99
CA ASN A 312 -18.90 -1.73 4.48
C ASN A 312 -20.02 -1.60 5.50
N ARG A 313 -19.92 -2.30 6.64
CA ARG A 313 -20.94 -2.23 7.71
C ARG A 313 -20.97 -0.87 8.39
N VAL A 314 -19.80 -0.26 8.59
CA VAL A 314 -19.69 1.16 8.91
C VAL A 314 -18.87 1.82 7.80
N THR A 315 -19.48 2.74 7.07
CA THR A 315 -18.87 3.40 5.90
C THR A 315 -18.57 4.87 6.16
N CYS A 316 -18.04 5.56 5.15
CA CYS A 316 -17.68 6.98 5.19
C CYS A 316 -18.90 7.86 4.87
N ARG A 317 -19.19 8.90 5.67
CA ARG A 317 -20.27 9.87 5.38
C ARG A 317 -20.01 10.66 4.10
N ASP A 318 -18.75 11.00 3.87
CA ASP A 318 -18.27 11.74 2.72
C ASP A 318 -16.82 11.32 2.46
N TRP A 319 -16.32 11.63 1.26
CA TRP A 319 -14.99 11.20 0.85
C TRP A 319 -13.84 11.84 1.63
N PHE A 320 -14.07 12.94 2.36
CA PHE A 320 -13.06 13.46 3.28
C PHE A 320 -12.79 12.47 4.41
N GLN A 321 -13.77 11.65 4.80
CA GLN A 321 -13.62 10.64 5.83
C GLN A 321 -12.88 9.38 5.35
N LEU A 322 -12.28 9.35 4.15
CA LEU A 322 -11.61 8.16 3.61
C LEU A 322 -10.59 7.54 4.58
N CYS A 323 -9.85 8.36 5.33
CA CYS A 323 -8.91 7.89 6.36
C CYS A 323 -9.55 7.08 7.50
N LEU A 324 -10.87 7.18 7.70
CA LEU A 324 -11.62 6.36 8.65
C LEU A 324 -11.64 4.90 8.24
N LYS A 325 -12.05 4.60 6.99
CA LYS A 325 -12.04 3.22 6.50
C LYS A 325 -10.61 2.76 6.26
N GLU A 326 -9.82 3.57 5.56
CA GLU A 326 -8.50 3.14 5.08
C GLU A 326 -7.47 3.04 6.19
N GLY A 327 -7.34 4.08 7.02
CA GLY A 327 -6.39 4.05 8.12
C GLY A 327 -6.69 2.89 9.10
N LEU A 328 -7.97 2.65 9.39
CA LEU A 328 -8.37 1.56 10.27
C LEU A 328 -8.19 0.18 9.63
N THR A 329 -8.52 0.00 8.35
CA THR A 329 -8.34 -1.29 7.67
C THR A 329 -6.86 -1.60 7.42
N VAL A 330 -6.04 -0.61 7.02
CA VAL A 330 -4.59 -0.78 6.91
C VAL A 330 -4.00 -1.18 8.27
N TYR A 331 -4.40 -0.51 9.37
CA TYR A 331 -3.97 -0.93 10.72
C TYR A 331 -4.32 -2.40 11.00
N ARG A 332 -5.52 -2.85 10.61
CA ARG A 332 -5.97 -4.24 10.81
C ARG A 332 -5.17 -5.22 9.94
N ASP A 333 -4.89 -4.91 8.67
CA ASP A 333 -4.05 -5.77 7.82
C ASP A 333 -2.62 -5.87 8.35
N GLN A 334 -2.07 -4.76 8.87
CA GLN A 334 -0.74 -4.73 9.44
C GLN A 334 -0.68 -5.58 10.73
N GLU A 335 -1.72 -5.51 11.58
CA GLU A 335 -1.81 -6.34 12.78
C GLU A 335 -2.02 -7.83 12.44
N PHE A 336 -2.79 -8.14 11.40
CA PHE A 336 -2.96 -9.51 10.91
C PHE A 336 -1.63 -10.10 10.44
N THR A 337 -0.93 -9.42 9.54
CA THR A 337 0.40 -9.88 9.07
C THR A 337 1.40 -9.96 10.23
N SER A 338 1.31 -9.05 11.21
CA SER A 338 2.18 -9.08 12.39
C SER A 338 1.92 -10.29 13.30
N ASP A 339 0.65 -10.65 13.51
CA ASP A 339 0.24 -11.78 14.36
C ASP A 339 0.49 -13.13 13.67
N GLU A 340 0.27 -13.21 12.35
CA GLU A 340 0.35 -14.46 11.58
C GLU A 340 1.76 -14.72 11.02
N ARG A 341 2.66 -13.71 11.00
CA ARG A 341 4.05 -13.81 10.49
C ARG A 341 5.09 -13.31 11.50
N SER A 342 5.89 -12.30 11.12
CA SER A 342 6.91 -11.67 11.98
C SER A 342 6.55 -10.20 12.19
N ARG A 343 6.09 -9.88 13.41
CA ARG A 343 5.73 -8.52 13.83
C ARG A 343 6.87 -7.52 13.63
N ALA A 344 8.10 -7.89 13.98
CA ALA A 344 9.26 -7.00 13.82
C ALA A 344 9.53 -6.66 12.36
N VAL A 345 9.52 -7.66 11.47
CA VAL A 345 9.73 -7.46 10.03
C VAL A 345 8.61 -6.62 9.42
N LYS A 346 7.35 -6.94 9.75
CA LYS A 346 6.21 -6.17 9.26
C LYS A 346 6.30 -4.71 9.72
N ARG A 347 6.60 -4.49 11.00
CA ARG A 347 6.75 -3.12 11.54
C ARG A 347 7.86 -2.34 10.84
N ILE A 348 9.03 -2.94 10.64
CA ILE A 348 10.14 -2.30 9.92
C ILE A 348 9.74 -1.96 8.48
N SER A 349 9.04 -2.88 7.79
CA SER A 349 8.55 -2.66 6.43
C SER A 349 7.60 -1.45 6.35
N ASP A 350 6.63 -1.38 7.25
CA ASP A 350 5.63 -0.30 7.28
C ASP A 350 6.29 1.06 7.53
N VAL A 351 7.19 1.13 8.51
CA VAL A 351 7.95 2.36 8.82
C VAL A 351 8.89 2.77 7.67
N THR A 352 9.49 1.79 6.99
CA THR A 352 10.31 2.06 5.82
C THR A 352 9.48 2.65 4.68
N THR A 353 8.27 2.14 4.45
CA THR A 353 7.32 2.70 3.47
C THR A 353 6.96 4.14 3.83
N LEU A 354 6.61 4.41 5.08
CA LEU A 354 6.30 5.77 5.56
C LEU A 354 7.45 6.75 5.29
N ARG A 355 8.67 6.40 5.66
CA ARG A 355 9.84 7.28 5.47
C ARG A 355 10.23 7.48 4.00
N ARG A 356 9.98 6.46 3.16
CA ARG A 356 10.31 6.51 1.72
C ARG A 356 9.30 7.30 0.90
N ALA A 357 8.02 7.20 1.23
CA ALA A 357 6.91 7.76 0.45
C ALA A 357 6.13 8.85 1.20
N GLN A 358 5.65 8.55 2.40
CA GLN A 358 4.73 9.42 3.14
C GLN A 358 5.41 10.68 3.71
N PHE A 359 6.59 10.56 4.32
CA PHE A 359 7.32 11.73 4.85
C PHE A 359 7.66 12.76 3.75
N PRO A 360 8.16 12.36 2.56
CA PRO A 360 8.31 13.28 1.43
C PRO A 360 7.01 13.90 0.94
N GLU A 361 5.88 13.17 0.99
CA GLU A 361 4.57 13.69 0.62
C GLU A 361 4.12 14.79 1.59
N ASP A 362 4.23 14.53 2.90
CA ASP A 362 3.89 15.46 4.00
C ASP A 362 4.82 16.68 4.08
N GLY A 363 6.07 16.55 3.63
CA GLY A 363 7.04 17.65 3.53
C GLY A 363 6.99 18.40 2.20
N GLY A 364 6.16 17.96 1.25
CA GLY A 364 6.10 18.46 -0.11
C GLY A 364 4.97 19.48 -0.38
N PRO A 365 4.86 19.97 -1.62
CA PRO A 365 3.81 20.91 -2.02
C PRO A 365 2.40 20.28 -2.03
N LEU A 366 2.31 18.95 -1.98
CA LEU A 366 1.06 18.19 -1.93
C LEU A 366 0.67 17.81 -0.49
N ALA A 367 1.36 18.32 0.53
CA ALA A 367 1.06 18.01 1.91
C ALA A 367 -0.40 18.32 2.25
N HIS A 368 -1.07 17.34 2.85
CA HIS A 368 -2.45 17.45 3.32
C HIS A 368 -2.59 16.66 4.62
N PRO A 369 -3.54 17.00 5.50
CA PRO A 369 -3.81 16.19 6.68
C PRO A 369 -4.42 14.83 6.28
N ALA A 370 -4.40 13.86 7.21
CA ALA A 370 -5.02 12.55 6.98
C ALA A 370 -6.51 12.67 6.65
N ARG A 371 -7.19 13.68 7.22
CA ARG A 371 -8.52 14.13 6.79
C ARG A 371 -8.44 15.50 6.12
N PRO A 372 -8.38 15.57 4.79
CA PRO A 372 -8.44 16.83 4.05
C PRO A 372 -9.71 17.63 4.37
N ASP A 373 -9.65 18.94 4.17
CA ASP A 373 -10.80 19.84 4.29
C ASP A 373 -11.29 20.36 2.92
N ASN A 374 -10.56 20.09 1.85
CA ASN A 374 -10.93 20.40 0.47
C ASN A 374 -10.25 19.48 -0.55
N TYR A 375 -10.90 19.26 -1.70
CA TYR A 375 -10.31 18.57 -2.85
C TYR A 375 -10.90 19.05 -4.18
N LYS A 376 -10.18 18.79 -5.29
CA LYS A 376 -10.68 18.97 -6.66
C LYS A 376 -11.10 17.65 -7.30
N GLU A 377 -10.30 16.61 -7.08
CA GLU A 377 -10.49 15.26 -7.63
C GLU A 377 -10.22 14.26 -6.53
N ILE A 378 -11.22 13.44 -6.19
CA ILE A 378 -11.12 12.53 -5.04
C ILE A 378 -10.12 11.39 -5.29
N ASN A 379 -9.95 10.96 -6.56
CA ASN A 379 -8.98 9.94 -6.92
C ASN A 379 -7.53 10.32 -6.53
N ASN A 380 -7.24 11.61 -6.32
CA ASN A 380 -5.93 12.08 -5.88
C ASN A 380 -5.68 11.91 -4.37
N PHE A 381 -6.69 11.50 -3.57
CA PHE A 381 -6.56 11.30 -2.12
C PHE A 381 -6.37 9.84 -1.71
N TYR A 382 -6.18 8.94 -2.68
CA TYR A 382 -5.67 7.60 -2.45
C TYR A 382 -4.15 7.64 -2.24
N THR A 383 -3.73 8.33 -1.18
CA THR A 383 -2.33 8.65 -0.90
C THR A 383 -1.77 7.88 0.28
N THR A 384 -0.44 7.87 0.40
CA THR A 384 0.22 7.27 1.56
C THR A 384 -0.12 7.99 2.86
N THR A 385 -0.52 9.26 2.80
CA THR A 385 -0.98 10.01 3.97
C THR A 385 -2.36 9.54 4.48
N VAL A 386 -3.31 9.23 3.58
CA VAL A 386 -4.64 8.73 3.99
C VAL A 386 -4.56 7.29 4.50
N TYR A 387 -3.76 6.45 3.83
CA TYR A 387 -3.64 5.02 4.14
C TYR A 387 -2.64 4.77 5.28
N GLU A 388 -1.35 5.02 5.03
CA GLU A 388 -0.27 4.61 5.93
C GLU A 388 -0.17 5.52 7.16
N LYS A 389 -0.18 6.85 7.01
CA LYS A 389 -0.24 7.76 8.17
C LYS A 389 -1.57 7.62 8.90
N GLY A 390 -2.67 7.37 8.19
CA GLY A 390 -3.96 7.02 8.80
C GLY A 390 -3.85 5.81 9.74
N ALA A 391 -3.18 4.74 9.30
CA ALA A 391 -2.92 3.57 10.13
C ALA A 391 -2.04 3.86 11.34
N GLU A 392 -1.03 4.73 11.19
CA GLU A 392 -0.21 5.17 12.32
C GLU A 392 -1.00 5.98 13.36
N ILE A 393 -1.97 6.79 12.93
CA ILE A 393 -2.87 7.50 13.85
C ILE A 393 -3.72 6.48 14.64
N VAL A 394 -4.27 5.47 13.98
CA VAL A 394 -5.01 4.40 14.66
C VAL A 394 -4.10 3.61 15.61
N ARG A 395 -2.86 3.32 15.20
CA ARG A 395 -1.84 2.64 16.02
C ARG A 395 -1.42 3.46 17.24
N MET A 396 -1.31 4.78 17.11
CA MET A 396 -1.06 5.68 18.25
C MET A 396 -2.21 5.65 19.24
N LEU A 397 -3.47 5.68 18.77
CA LEU A 397 -4.64 5.53 19.64
C LEU A 397 -4.62 4.18 20.37
N ALA A 398 -4.30 3.09 19.67
CA ALA A 398 -4.13 1.77 20.27
C ALA A 398 -2.99 1.73 21.29
N THR A 399 -1.90 2.46 21.04
CA THR A 399 -0.75 2.56 21.95
C THR A 399 -1.10 3.33 23.22
N LEU A 400 -1.81 4.47 23.09
CA LEU A 400 -2.23 5.31 24.22
C LEU A 400 -3.22 4.60 25.15
N LEU A 401 -4.13 3.80 24.57
CA LEU A 401 -5.18 3.11 25.31
C LEU A 401 -4.74 1.72 25.80
N GLY A 402 -3.82 1.07 25.09
CA GLY A 402 -3.55 -0.35 25.25
C GLY A 402 -4.61 -1.23 24.59
N ARG A 403 -4.29 -2.51 24.41
CA ARG A 403 -5.06 -3.46 23.60
C ARG A 403 -6.52 -3.61 24.06
N GLU A 404 -6.75 -3.74 25.37
CA GLU A 404 -8.08 -3.97 25.94
C GLU A 404 -9.02 -2.77 25.75
N ARG A 405 -8.54 -1.58 26.09
CA ARG A 405 -9.31 -0.33 25.96
C ARG A 405 -9.54 0.07 24.50
N PHE A 406 -8.55 -0.17 23.63
CA PHE A 406 -8.74 -0.01 22.19
C PHE A 406 -9.83 -0.95 21.67
N ARG A 407 -9.79 -2.23 22.07
CA ARG A 407 -10.82 -3.21 21.69
C ARG A 407 -12.21 -2.76 22.15
N LYS A 408 -12.34 -2.33 23.40
CA LYS A 408 -13.60 -1.81 23.95
C LYS A 408 -14.14 -0.60 23.18
N GLY A 409 -13.26 0.33 22.79
CA GLY A 409 -13.63 1.49 21.97
C GLY A 409 -14.15 1.09 20.59
N LEU A 410 -13.48 0.13 19.95
CA LEU A 410 -13.90 -0.38 18.64
C LEU A 410 -15.23 -1.17 18.71
N ASP A 411 -15.44 -1.94 19.79
CA ASP A 411 -16.72 -2.62 20.03
C ASP A 411 -17.88 -1.62 20.17
N LEU A 412 -17.69 -0.56 20.96
CA LEU A 412 -18.70 0.50 21.12
C LEU A 412 -18.94 1.27 19.80
N TYR A 413 -17.90 1.46 19.00
CA TYR A 413 -18.04 2.09 17.68
C TYR A 413 -18.96 1.28 16.77
N PHE A 414 -18.76 -0.04 16.69
CA PHE A 414 -19.67 -0.90 15.92
C PHE A 414 -21.06 -0.99 16.52
N GLU A 415 -21.19 -1.07 17.85
CA GLU A 415 -22.50 -1.08 18.53
C GLU A 415 -23.34 0.16 18.16
N ARG A 416 -22.70 1.33 18.04
CA ARG A 416 -23.39 2.60 17.74
C ARG A 416 -23.67 2.83 16.27
N HIS A 417 -22.78 2.39 15.39
CA HIS A 417 -22.73 2.89 14.01
C HIS A 417 -22.86 1.83 12.93
N ASP A 418 -23.11 0.57 13.30
CA ASP A 418 -23.40 -0.48 12.35
C ASP A 418 -24.62 -0.13 11.46
N GLY A 419 -24.42 -0.15 10.14
CA GLY A 419 -25.39 0.26 9.14
C GLY A 419 -25.40 1.77 8.83
N GLU A 420 -24.42 2.53 9.33
CA GLU A 420 -24.33 3.98 9.14
C GLU A 420 -23.10 4.42 8.31
N ALA A 421 -23.20 5.62 7.73
CA ALA A 421 -22.09 6.34 7.13
C ALA A 421 -21.61 7.42 8.11
N THR A 422 -20.35 7.35 8.54
CA THR A 422 -19.85 8.02 9.76
C THR A 422 -18.64 8.93 9.52
N THR A 423 -18.14 9.55 10.59
CA THR A 423 -17.01 10.47 10.57
C THR A 423 -15.95 10.12 11.61
N ILE A 424 -14.76 10.70 11.48
CA ILE A 424 -13.68 10.58 12.48
C ILE A 424 -14.12 11.06 13.88
N GLU A 425 -14.99 12.07 13.96
CA GLU A 425 -15.53 12.52 15.25
C GLU A 425 -16.35 11.43 15.94
N ALA A 426 -17.22 10.73 15.21
CA ALA A 426 -18.01 9.64 15.74
C ALA A 426 -17.12 8.48 16.21
N PHE A 427 -16.08 8.15 15.42
CA PHE A 427 -15.06 7.18 15.80
C PHE A 427 -14.36 7.57 17.11
N LEU A 428 -13.80 8.76 17.21
CA LEU A 428 -13.11 9.21 18.43
C LEU A 428 -14.06 9.31 19.63
N ALA A 429 -15.33 9.71 19.43
CA ALA A 429 -16.32 9.77 20.50
C ALA A 429 -16.61 8.38 21.09
N ALA A 430 -16.72 7.33 20.27
CA ALA A 430 -16.87 5.97 20.76
C ALA A 430 -15.68 5.52 21.61
N PHE A 431 -14.45 5.86 21.20
CA PHE A 431 -13.25 5.54 21.98
C PHE A 431 -13.16 6.34 23.29
N ALA A 432 -13.55 7.61 23.27
CA ALA A 432 -13.61 8.47 24.44
C ALA A 432 -14.64 7.93 25.46
N ASP A 433 -15.87 7.67 25.01
CA ASP A 433 -16.97 7.22 25.86
C ASP A 433 -16.73 5.82 26.44
N ALA A 434 -16.19 4.89 25.64
CA ALA A 434 -15.89 3.54 26.10
C ALA A 434 -14.87 3.53 27.23
N ASN A 435 -13.94 4.50 27.25
CA ASN A 435 -12.78 4.48 28.12
C ASN A 435 -12.73 5.61 29.15
N GLY A 436 -13.67 6.55 29.10
CA GLY A 436 -13.69 7.72 29.99
C GLY A 436 -12.46 8.61 29.82
N VAL A 437 -11.97 8.77 28.59
CA VAL A 437 -10.76 9.56 28.25
C VAL A 437 -11.10 10.76 27.37
N ASN A 438 -10.29 11.82 27.44
CA ASN A 438 -10.40 12.95 26.52
C ASN A 438 -9.48 12.73 25.30
N LEU A 439 -10.04 12.82 24.09
CA LEU A 439 -9.31 12.70 22.81
C LEU A 439 -9.36 13.98 21.96
N ASP A 440 -9.80 15.11 22.52
CA ASP A 440 -9.95 16.39 21.82
C ASP A 440 -8.64 16.85 21.20
N GLN A 441 -7.55 16.81 21.97
CA GLN A 441 -6.22 17.18 21.45
C GLN A 441 -5.71 16.13 20.45
N PHE A 442 -5.97 14.84 20.69
CA PHE A 442 -5.57 13.75 19.79
C PHE A 442 -6.17 13.91 18.38
N ARG A 443 -7.39 14.45 18.27
CA ARG A 443 -8.05 14.75 16.99
C ARG A 443 -7.20 15.62 16.05
N THR A 444 -6.28 16.44 16.58
CA THR A 444 -5.38 17.28 15.79
C THR A 444 -4.55 16.47 14.78
N TRP A 445 -4.25 15.19 15.06
CA TRP A 445 -3.59 14.30 14.12
C TRP A 445 -4.33 14.10 12.78
N TYR A 446 -5.66 14.19 12.80
CA TYR A 446 -6.47 14.10 11.59
C TYR A 446 -6.56 15.42 10.83
N LEU A 447 -6.23 16.56 11.46
CA LEU A 447 -6.45 17.90 10.94
C LEU A 447 -5.15 18.61 10.52
N GLN A 448 -4.01 18.19 11.08
CA GLN A 448 -2.71 18.81 10.85
C GLN A 448 -1.85 17.99 9.88
N ALA A 449 -1.43 18.62 8.78
CA ALA A 449 -0.48 18.06 7.81
C ALA A 449 0.97 18.17 8.33
N GLY A 450 1.87 17.42 7.70
CA GLY A 450 3.31 17.48 7.99
C GLY A 450 3.79 16.43 8.99
N THR A 451 5.09 16.20 8.97
CA THR A 451 5.80 15.26 9.84
C THR A 451 6.42 16.00 11.03
N PRO A 452 6.05 15.68 12.28
CA PRO A 452 6.67 16.30 13.46
C PRO A 452 8.13 15.88 13.62
N ARG A 453 8.93 16.75 14.23
CA ARG A 453 10.28 16.52 14.70
C ARG A 453 10.27 16.39 16.21
N LEU A 454 10.90 15.34 16.74
CA LEU A 454 11.09 15.10 18.16
C LEU A 454 12.56 15.30 18.50
N HIS A 455 12.85 16.39 19.18
CA HIS A 455 14.16 16.74 19.72
C HIS A 455 14.39 16.04 21.06
N VAL A 456 15.54 15.39 21.21
CA VAL A 456 15.91 14.59 22.38
C VAL A 456 17.26 15.03 22.93
N GLU A 457 17.27 15.44 24.19
CA GLU A 457 18.48 15.72 24.98
C GLU A 457 18.43 14.91 26.28
N ASP A 458 19.56 14.37 26.71
CA ASP A 458 19.64 13.66 27.98
C ASP A 458 20.87 14.02 28.81
N HIS A 459 20.78 13.79 30.12
CA HIS A 459 21.86 14.01 31.06
C HIS A 459 21.76 13.04 32.23
N TYR A 460 22.88 12.45 32.64
CA TYR A 460 22.95 11.58 33.81
C TYR A 460 23.87 12.16 34.87
N ASP A 461 23.35 12.27 36.10
CA ASP A 461 24.12 12.63 37.29
C ASP A 461 24.33 11.39 38.16
N ALA A 462 25.59 10.94 38.22
CA ALA A 462 25.98 9.77 39.00
C ALA A 462 25.89 9.99 40.52
N ALA A 463 26.09 11.23 41.01
CA ALA A 463 26.08 11.51 42.44
C ALA A 463 24.66 11.44 43.02
N SER A 464 23.67 11.89 42.24
CA SER A 464 22.26 11.83 42.61
C SER A 464 21.50 10.64 42.01
N GLN A 465 22.17 9.77 41.23
CA GLN A 465 21.56 8.64 40.52
C GLN A 465 20.31 9.06 39.73
N THR A 466 20.43 10.18 39.01
CA THR A 466 19.32 10.84 38.33
C THR A 466 19.59 10.92 36.84
N TYR A 467 18.62 10.44 36.04
CA TYR A 467 18.63 10.57 34.59
C TYR A 467 17.57 11.58 34.16
N ARG A 468 17.99 12.62 33.44
CA ARG A 468 17.12 13.66 32.88
C ARG A 468 16.98 13.42 31.38
N LEU A 469 15.74 13.38 30.91
CA LEU A 469 15.39 13.24 29.51
C LEU A 469 14.48 14.40 29.10
N LYS A 470 14.99 15.28 28.25
CA LYS A 470 14.22 16.39 27.71
C LYS A 470 13.74 16.06 26.30
N LEU A 471 12.43 16.15 26.12
CA LEU A 471 11.75 15.93 24.85
C LEU A 471 11.10 17.23 24.41
N ALA A 472 11.29 17.62 23.15
CA ALA A 472 10.58 18.75 22.56
C ALA A 472 10.06 18.39 21.16
N GLN A 473 8.86 18.82 20.84
CA GLN A 473 8.23 18.57 19.54
C GLN A 473 7.97 19.86 18.78
N GLU A 474 8.11 19.78 17.47
CA GLU A 474 7.69 20.82 16.54
C GLU A 474 7.23 20.20 15.22
N THR A 475 6.26 20.81 14.56
CA THR A 475 5.92 20.45 13.17
C THR A 475 6.24 21.66 12.30
N PRO A 476 7.05 21.50 11.23
CA PRO A 476 7.29 22.58 10.29
C PRO A 476 6.00 23.06 9.61
N PRO A 477 5.90 24.36 9.24
CA PRO A 477 4.80 24.86 8.42
C PRO A 477 4.63 24.08 7.11
N THR A 478 3.38 23.89 6.68
CA THR A 478 3.06 23.26 5.37
C THR A 478 2.16 24.20 4.55
N PRO A 479 2.01 23.99 3.24
CA PRO A 479 1.06 24.76 2.43
C PRO A 479 -0.34 24.79 3.06
N GLY A 480 -0.93 25.97 3.17
CA GLY A 480 -2.25 26.18 3.80
C GLY A 480 -2.29 26.09 5.34
N GLN A 481 -1.21 25.66 6.00
CA GLN A 481 -1.14 25.53 7.47
C GLN A 481 0.19 26.12 7.99
N PRO A 482 0.29 27.47 8.09
CA PRO A 482 1.52 28.13 8.56
C PRO A 482 1.76 27.97 10.06
N GLU A 483 0.68 27.80 10.84
CA GLU A 483 0.71 27.57 12.28
C GLU A 483 0.47 26.10 12.58
N LYS A 484 1.20 25.56 13.57
CA LYS A 484 1.13 24.15 13.96
C LYS A 484 1.00 24.04 15.48
N ALA A 485 0.08 23.19 15.93
CA ALA A 485 -0.11 22.89 17.34
C ALA A 485 0.74 21.68 17.76
N PRO A 486 1.16 21.60 19.04
CA PRO A 486 1.70 20.38 19.62
C PRO A 486 0.70 19.24 19.53
N LEU A 487 1.18 18.06 19.14
CA LEU A 487 0.39 16.84 19.01
C LEU A 487 0.52 15.98 20.28
N VAL A 488 -0.39 15.02 20.45
CA VAL A 488 -0.24 13.99 21.49
C VAL A 488 0.67 12.89 20.95
N LEU A 489 1.91 12.80 21.43
CA LEU A 489 2.90 11.80 21.02
C LEU A 489 3.01 10.69 22.08
N PRO A 490 2.60 9.44 21.78
CA PRO A 490 3.00 8.28 22.57
C PRO A 490 4.48 7.94 22.28
N VAL A 491 5.35 8.10 23.27
CA VAL A 491 6.79 7.80 23.19
C VAL A 491 7.08 6.55 24.01
N LYS A 492 7.02 5.37 23.37
CA LYS A 492 7.46 4.13 24.01
C LYS A 492 8.96 4.16 24.22
N PHE A 493 9.43 3.76 25.40
CA PHE A 493 10.83 3.85 25.76
C PHE A 493 11.36 2.67 26.59
N GLY A 494 12.68 2.56 26.67
CA GLY A 494 13.39 1.74 27.64
C GLY A 494 14.73 2.36 27.98
N LEU A 495 15.14 2.28 29.24
CA LEU A 495 16.47 2.70 29.68
C LEU A 495 17.37 1.47 29.73
N ILE A 496 18.38 1.37 28.87
CA ILE A 496 19.25 0.19 28.79
C ILE A 496 20.52 0.44 29.60
N GLY A 497 20.78 -0.42 30.58
CA GLY A 497 21.96 -0.31 31.43
C GLY A 497 23.22 -0.88 30.77
N PRO A 498 24.42 -0.63 31.33
CA PRO A 498 25.70 -1.03 30.73
C PRO A 498 25.86 -2.54 30.48
N ASN A 499 25.06 -3.38 31.16
CA ASN A 499 25.03 -4.84 30.96
C ASN A 499 24.08 -5.28 29.82
N GLY A 500 23.47 -4.34 29.10
CA GLY A 500 22.51 -4.59 28.03
C GLY A 500 21.09 -4.95 28.49
N SER A 501 20.81 -4.92 29.80
CA SER A 501 19.47 -5.19 30.33
C SER A 501 18.69 -3.89 30.59
N PRO A 502 17.34 -3.93 30.52
CA PRO A 502 16.51 -2.80 30.97
C PRO A 502 16.82 -2.43 32.43
N MET A 503 16.98 -1.13 32.68
CA MET A 503 17.14 -0.55 34.01
C MET A 503 15.81 -0.08 34.57
N GLY A 504 15.58 -0.39 35.85
CA GLY A 504 14.50 0.20 36.62
C GLY A 504 14.85 1.60 37.14
N TRP A 505 13.82 2.29 37.61
CA TRP A 505 13.88 3.58 38.29
C TRP A 505 12.94 3.54 39.50
N SER A 506 13.21 4.36 40.52
CA SER A 506 12.40 4.41 41.75
C SER A 506 11.32 5.50 41.71
N GLY A 507 11.49 6.50 40.85
CA GLY A 507 10.50 7.55 40.60
C GLY A 507 10.75 8.26 39.28
N VAL A 508 9.69 8.84 38.72
CA VAL A 508 9.73 9.71 37.54
C VAL A 508 8.80 10.90 37.74
N SER A 509 9.20 12.08 37.26
CA SER A 509 8.40 13.32 37.28
C SER A 509 8.62 14.13 36.00
N GLY A 510 7.75 15.10 35.75
CA GLY A 510 7.88 16.07 34.64
C GLY A 510 6.92 15.87 33.47
N ALA A 511 6.50 14.63 33.20
CA ALA A 511 5.45 14.28 32.23
C ALA A 511 4.68 13.05 32.70
N GLU A 512 3.56 12.73 32.03
CA GLU A 512 2.86 11.48 32.28
C GLU A 512 3.68 10.29 31.76
N VAL A 513 3.93 9.33 32.65
CA VAL A 513 4.61 8.06 32.35
C VAL A 513 3.74 6.91 32.82
N ARG A 514 3.40 6.00 31.91
CA ARG A 514 2.64 4.78 32.16
C ARG A 514 3.52 3.59 31.77
N ASP A 515 4.14 2.95 32.75
CA ASP A 515 5.11 1.86 32.54
C ASP A 515 6.25 2.26 31.58
N ASP A 516 6.22 1.76 30.34
CA ASP A 516 7.20 2.00 29.27
C ASP A 516 6.74 3.07 28.25
N LEU A 517 5.71 3.85 28.58
CA LEU A 517 5.14 4.88 27.71
C LEU A 517 5.21 6.27 28.34
N ILE A 518 5.86 7.20 27.65
CA ILE A 518 5.79 8.64 27.94
C ILE A 518 4.69 9.24 27.04
N VAL A 519 3.81 10.06 27.61
CA VAL A 519 2.84 10.86 26.83
C VAL A 519 3.36 12.30 26.77
N LEU A 520 3.78 12.73 25.57
CA LEU A 520 4.17 14.11 25.31
C LEU A 520 3.03 14.81 24.57
N ASP A 521 2.24 15.58 25.30
CA ASP A 521 1.10 16.39 24.81
C ASP A 521 1.37 17.90 24.85
N THR A 522 2.55 18.31 25.33
CA THR A 522 3.04 19.68 25.32
C THR A 522 4.11 19.89 24.26
N GLN A 523 4.47 21.16 24.01
CA GLN A 523 5.59 21.49 23.12
C GLN A 523 6.92 20.93 23.62
N SER A 524 7.14 20.87 24.94
CA SER A 524 8.30 20.24 25.55
C SER A 524 8.03 19.77 26.97
N ALA A 525 8.79 18.76 27.40
CA ALA A 525 8.81 18.26 28.77
C ALA A 525 10.22 17.79 29.15
N GLU A 526 10.61 17.99 30.41
CA GLU A 526 11.82 17.41 30.99
C GLU A 526 11.40 16.35 32.01
N LEU A 527 11.69 15.09 31.69
CA LEU A 527 11.47 13.95 32.58
C LEU A 527 12.67 13.74 33.47
N VAL A 528 12.44 13.53 34.77
CA VAL A 528 13.48 13.28 35.76
C VAL A 528 13.25 11.91 36.39
N PHE A 529 14.08 10.94 36.02
CA PHE A 529 14.09 9.58 36.56
C PHE A 529 15.08 9.48 37.72
N THR A 530 14.65 9.02 38.88
CA THR A 530 15.49 8.84 40.08
C THR A 530 15.78 7.38 40.37
N GLY A 531 16.86 7.10 41.09
CA GLY A 531 17.25 5.73 41.45
C GLY A 531 17.81 4.94 40.28
N VAL A 532 18.31 5.62 39.26
CA VAL A 532 18.97 5.03 38.09
C VAL A 532 20.43 4.80 38.45
N SER A 533 20.84 3.55 38.68
CA SER A 533 22.12 3.22 39.33
C SER A 533 23.39 3.53 38.53
N SER A 534 23.27 3.75 37.21
CA SER A 534 24.35 3.98 36.25
C SER A 534 23.80 4.72 35.02
N ARG A 535 24.65 5.39 34.24
CA ARG A 535 24.21 6.06 32.99
C ARG A 535 23.49 5.05 32.08
N PRO A 536 22.19 5.22 31.78
CA PRO A 536 21.51 4.39 30.80
C PRO A 536 21.75 4.91 29.39
N VAL A 537 21.49 4.08 28.39
CA VAL A 537 21.25 4.49 27.01
C VAL A 537 19.75 4.40 26.74
N ALA A 538 19.11 5.50 26.36
CA ALA A 538 17.67 5.52 26.10
C ALA A 538 17.33 4.95 24.71
N SER A 539 16.51 3.89 24.72
CA SER A 539 15.80 3.38 23.56
C SER A 539 14.46 4.10 23.47
N LEU A 540 14.31 5.05 22.55
CA LEU A 540 13.11 5.89 22.40
C LEU A 540 12.34 5.55 21.13
N LEU A 541 11.04 5.85 21.11
CA LEU A 541 10.11 5.48 20.05
C LEU A 541 10.22 4.00 19.66
N ARG A 542 10.28 3.12 20.65
CA ARG A 542 10.22 1.67 20.43
C ARG A 542 9.03 1.31 19.56
N GLU A 543 9.24 0.37 18.65
CA GLU A 543 8.26 0.01 17.62
C GLU A 543 7.77 1.21 16.77
N PHE A 544 8.55 2.30 16.68
CA PHE A 544 8.14 3.55 16.03
C PHE A 544 6.79 4.06 16.56
N SER A 545 6.67 4.24 17.88
CA SER A 545 5.37 4.49 18.54
C SER A 545 4.62 5.75 18.07
N ALA A 546 5.29 6.69 17.39
CA ALA A 546 4.67 7.84 16.72
C ALA A 546 5.39 8.16 15.39
N PRO A 547 4.67 8.65 14.35
CA PRO A 547 5.24 8.92 13.02
C PRO A 547 5.98 10.26 12.98
N VAL A 548 7.15 10.31 13.63
CA VAL A 548 7.97 11.52 13.76
C VAL A 548 9.41 11.29 13.30
N ILE A 549 10.11 12.39 13.03
CA ILE A 549 11.56 12.41 12.80
C ILE A 549 12.24 12.64 14.14
N VAL A 550 13.14 11.75 14.56
CA VAL A 550 13.88 11.89 15.82
C VAL A 550 15.19 12.63 15.56
N GLU A 551 15.43 13.70 16.31
CA GLU A 551 16.67 14.45 16.32
C GLU A 551 17.28 14.32 17.72
N SER A 552 18.41 13.62 17.83
CA SER A 552 18.98 13.18 19.11
C SER A 552 20.49 13.43 19.18
N GLN A 553 20.96 13.75 20.38
CA GLN A 553 22.39 13.89 20.70
C GLN A 553 23.09 12.55 21.02
N ALA A 554 22.41 11.40 20.82
CA ALA A 554 23.00 10.08 21.06
C ALA A 554 24.31 9.91 20.27
N SER A 555 25.36 9.47 20.96
CA SER A 555 26.67 9.25 20.35
C SER A 555 26.66 8.02 19.44
N GLN A 556 27.66 7.89 18.57
CA GLN A 556 27.81 6.67 17.77
C GLN A 556 28.03 5.43 18.65
N GLU A 557 28.70 5.59 19.80
CA GLU A 557 28.86 4.54 20.81
C GLU A 557 27.52 4.10 21.40
N ASP A 558 26.65 5.05 21.77
CA ASP A 558 25.29 4.76 22.26
C ASP A 558 24.46 4.00 21.20
N ARG A 559 24.56 4.40 19.92
CA ARG A 559 23.87 3.69 18.81
C ARG A 559 24.42 2.28 18.61
N LEU A 560 25.74 2.09 18.61
CA LEU A 560 26.37 0.77 18.53
C LEU A 560 25.97 -0.12 19.71
N PHE A 561 25.86 0.47 20.90
CA PHE A 561 25.39 -0.22 22.09
C PHE A 561 23.95 -0.72 21.92
N LEU A 562 23.03 0.13 21.46
CA LEU A 562 21.63 -0.27 21.17
C LEU A 562 21.54 -1.33 20.07
N ALA A 563 22.36 -1.23 19.00
CA ALA A 563 22.41 -2.20 17.92
C ALA A 563 22.73 -3.64 18.39
N ARG A 564 23.44 -3.77 19.52
CA ARG A 564 23.80 -5.05 20.12
C ARG A 564 22.82 -5.50 21.21
N HIS A 565 22.34 -4.56 22.02
CA HIS A 565 21.73 -4.88 23.30
C HIS A 565 20.26 -4.49 23.43
N ASP A 566 19.71 -3.66 22.55
CA ASP A 566 18.31 -3.26 22.69
C ASP A 566 17.39 -4.47 22.55
N SER A 567 16.46 -4.57 23.50
CA SER A 567 15.45 -5.62 23.52
C SER A 567 14.34 -5.37 22.51
N ASP A 568 14.15 -4.12 22.06
CA ASP A 568 13.19 -3.79 21.00
C ASP A 568 13.78 -4.10 19.62
N PRO A 569 13.21 -5.05 18.86
CA PRO A 569 13.78 -5.45 17.57
C PRO A 569 13.80 -4.30 16.55
N PHE A 570 12.79 -3.42 16.58
CA PHE A 570 12.72 -2.28 15.67
C PHE A 570 13.88 -1.30 15.93
N ASN A 571 14.09 -0.88 17.18
CA ASN A 571 15.17 0.02 17.53
C ASN A 571 16.56 -0.62 17.39
N ARG A 572 16.67 -1.93 17.62
CA ARG A 572 17.90 -2.66 17.31
C ARG A 572 18.22 -2.60 15.82
N TRP A 573 17.24 -2.83 14.95
CA TRP A 573 17.39 -2.67 13.49
C TRP A 573 17.72 -1.22 13.12
N GLN A 574 17.00 -0.25 13.69
CA GLN A 574 17.20 1.18 13.44
C GLN A 574 18.64 1.59 13.75
N ALA A 575 19.16 1.18 14.91
CA ALA A 575 20.51 1.47 15.33
C ALA A 575 21.56 0.88 14.38
N LEU A 576 21.35 -0.35 13.88
CA LEU A 576 22.20 -0.96 12.83
C LEU A 576 22.17 -0.11 11.54
N GLN A 577 21.00 0.35 11.12
CA GLN A 577 20.86 1.20 9.92
C GLN A 577 21.53 2.57 10.11
N ASP A 578 21.35 3.21 11.25
CA ASP A 578 21.90 4.55 11.53
C ASP A 578 23.42 4.52 11.61
N VAL A 579 24.00 3.51 12.28
CA VAL A 579 25.45 3.30 12.32
C VAL A 579 25.99 3.02 10.93
N GLY A 580 25.35 2.10 10.18
CA GLY A 580 25.75 1.80 8.80
C GLY A 580 25.68 3.03 7.88
N MET A 581 24.65 3.87 8.05
CA MET A 581 24.47 5.10 7.28
C MET A 581 25.56 6.13 7.61
N ALA A 582 25.83 6.35 8.91
CA ALA A 582 26.87 7.27 9.35
C ALA A 582 28.25 6.87 8.81
N LEU A 583 28.59 5.57 8.86
CA LEU A 583 29.84 5.05 8.31
C LEU A 583 29.91 5.19 6.80
N ALA A 584 28.84 4.85 6.07
CA ALA A 584 28.78 5.02 4.63
C ALA A 584 28.99 6.48 4.21
N VAL A 585 28.29 7.43 4.85
CA VAL A 585 28.42 8.86 4.56
C VAL A 585 29.82 9.37 4.86
N ALA A 586 30.43 8.98 5.99
CA ALA A 586 31.81 9.36 6.32
C ALA A 586 32.81 8.84 5.27
N MET A 587 32.68 7.57 4.86
CA MET A 587 33.50 6.98 3.80
C MET A 587 33.31 7.68 2.44
N VAL A 588 32.07 8.03 2.06
CA VAL A 588 31.82 8.84 0.85
C VAL A 588 32.42 10.24 0.97
N ARG A 589 32.61 10.79 2.17
CA ARG A 589 33.24 12.10 2.37
C ARG A 589 34.76 12.05 2.48
N GLU A 590 35.38 10.87 2.32
CA GLU A 590 36.82 10.67 2.55
C GLU A 590 37.28 11.04 3.97
N GLU A 591 36.36 11.06 4.91
CA GLU A 591 36.69 11.07 6.34
C GLU A 591 37.23 9.67 6.67
N THR A 592 38.35 9.56 7.40
CA THR A 592 38.89 8.26 7.82
C THR A 592 37.82 7.51 8.59
N GLY A 593 37.20 6.51 7.96
CA GLY A 593 36.22 5.66 8.61
C GLY A 593 36.87 4.99 9.82
N ASP A 594 36.22 5.09 10.99
CA ASP A 594 36.75 4.55 12.23
C ASP A 594 36.79 3.00 12.15
N PRO A 595 37.99 2.37 12.10
CA PRO A 595 38.10 0.93 12.04
C PRO A 595 37.48 0.25 13.26
N ALA A 596 37.47 0.91 14.42
CA ALA A 596 36.83 0.39 15.64
C ALA A 596 35.31 0.35 15.49
N ALA A 597 34.69 1.40 14.92
CA ALA A 597 33.26 1.43 14.63
C ALA A 597 32.84 0.39 13.58
N LEU A 598 33.66 0.16 12.54
CA LEU A 598 33.43 -0.92 11.56
C LEU A 598 33.48 -2.30 12.21
N ALA A 599 34.49 -2.56 13.06
CA ALA A 599 34.61 -3.80 13.80
C ALA A 599 33.43 -4.00 14.78
N ALA A 600 32.99 -2.93 15.46
CA ALA A 600 31.85 -2.97 16.36
C ALA A 600 30.53 -3.25 15.62
N LEU A 601 30.34 -2.68 14.42
CA LEU A 601 29.19 -2.98 13.57
C LEU A 601 29.23 -4.44 13.09
N SER A 602 30.40 -4.94 12.66
CA SER A 602 30.57 -6.35 12.30
C SER A 602 30.22 -7.29 13.47
N GLN A 603 30.68 -6.97 14.68
CA GLN A 603 30.31 -7.73 15.88
C GLN A 603 28.80 -7.68 16.16
N ALA A 604 28.15 -6.52 15.99
CA ALA A 604 26.70 -6.40 16.16
C ALA A 604 25.91 -7.23 15.14
N MET A 605 26.39 -7.31 13.90
CA MET A 605 25.83 -8.17 12.85
C MET A 605 26.02 -9.66 13.20
N GLN A 606 27.19 -10.05 13.73
CA GLN A 606 27.44 -11.41 14.20
C GLN A 606 26.54 -11.79 15.38
N ASP A 607 26.43 -10.92 16.39
CA ASP A 607 25.57 -11.11 17.56
C ASP A 607 24.10 -11.28 17.14
N THR A 608 23.69 -10.56 16.09
CA THR A 608 22.34 -10.69 15.48
C THR A 608 22.16 -12.03 14.76
N LEU A 609 23.12 -12.43 13.92
CA LEU A 609 23.12 -13.69 13.19
C LEU A 609 23.04 -14.89 14.16
N ALA A 610 23.85 -14.87 15.22
CA ALA A 610 23.98 -15.95 16.21
C ALA A 610 22.85 -16.01 17.25
N SER A 611 22.04 -14.95 17.39
CA SER A 611 21.01 -14.89 18.45
C SER A 611 19.92 -15.94 18.27
N PRO A 612 19.69 -16.85 19.23
CA PRO A 612 18.58 -17.81 19.15
C PRO A 612 17.21 -17.17 19.46
N ALA A 613 17.20 -15.98 20.05
CA ALA A 613 15.97 -15.27 20.43
C ALA A 613 15.31 -14.52 19.26
N LEU A 614 16.05 -14.31 18.17
CA LEU A 614 15.57 -13.59 16.99
C LEU A 614 15.11 -14.58 15.91
N ASP A 615 13.95 -14.31 15.32
CA ASP A 615 13.45 -15.11 14.21
C ASP A 615 14.29 -14.88 12.93
N ASN A 616 14.29 -15.87 12.03
CA ASN A 616 15.14 -15.83 10.84
C ASN A 616 14.75 -14.72 9.85
N SER A 617 13.49 -14.34 9.76
CA SER A 617 13.05 -13.23 8.90
C SER A 617 13.63 -11.91 9.42
N PHE A 618 13.57 -11.68 10.73
CA PHE A 618 14.18 -10.51 11.35
C PHE A 618 15.69 -10.48 11.14
N LYS A 619 16.39 -11.60 11.36
CA LYS A 619 17.85 -11.68 11.10
C LYS A 619 18.18 -11.32 9.66
N ALA A 620 17.45 -11.87 8.70
CA ALA A 620 17.67 -11.58 7.28
C ALA A 620 17.53 -10.08 6.96
N LEU A 621 16.56 -9.42 7.58
CA LEU A 621 16.32 -7.98 7.43
C LEU A 621 17.38 -7.14 8.16
N ALA A 622 17.74 -7.52 9.38
CA ALA A 622 18.72 -6.81 10.22
C ALA A 622 20.14 -6.83 9.64
N LEU A 623 20.50 -7.90 8.91
CA LEU A 623 21.77 -8.01 8.20
C LEU A 623 21.82 -7.20 6.88
N THR A 624 21.00 -6.14 6.76
CA THR A 624 21.03 -5.20 5.63
C THR A 624 21.81 -3.96 6.01
N LEU A 625 22.71 -3.54 5.13
CA LEU A 625 23.30 -2.20 5.18
C LEU A 625 22.50 -1.25 4.29
N PRO A 626 22.49 0.06 4.59
CA PRO A 626 21.74 1.05 3.80
C PRO A 626 21.99 0.94 2.29
N ASP A 627 20.93 1.15 1.51
CA ASP A 627 21.02 1.16 0.05
C ASP A 627 21.58 2.49 -0.47
N GLU A 628 22.02 2.47 -1.74
CA GLU A 628 22.68 3.60 -2.39
C GLU A 628 21.78 4.83 -2.49
N ALA A 629 20.47 4.63 -2.69
CA ALA A 629 19.50 5.72 -2.77
C ALA A 629 19.36 6.45 -1.43
N LEU A 630 19.33 5.71 -0.32
CA LEU A 630 19.32 6.28 1.03
C LEU A 630 20.63 6.99 1.37
N ILE A 631 21.79 6.42 1.00
CA ILE A 631 23.09 7.08 1.19
C ILE A 631 23.16 8.39 0.39
N GLY A 632 22.74 8.37 -0.88
CA GLY A 632 22.66 9.58 -1.71
C GLY A 632 21.75 10.65 -1.10
N ARG A 633 20.57 10.26 -0.62
CA ARG A 633 19.64 11.18 0.06
C ARG A 633 20.25 11.79 1.33
N ALA A 634 20.99 11.01 2.11
CA ALA A 634 21.67 11.49 3.33
C ALA A 634 22.80 12.50 3.00
N ILE A 635 23.47 12.35 1.85
CA ILE A 635 24.47 13.31 1.36
C ILE A 635 23.79 14.60 0.88
N GLY A 636 22.67 14.47 0.17
CA GLY A 636 21.73 15.55 -0.15
C GLY A 636 22.14 16.51 -1.29
N ARG A 637 23.42 16.57 -1.66
CA ARG A 637 23.93 17.41 -2.77
C ARG A 637 25.23 16.86 -3.34
N ASP A 638 25.55 17.26 -4.57
CA ASP A 638 26.77 16.84 -5.28
C ASP A 638 26.96 15.31 -5.24
N ILE A 639 25.86 14.58 -5.41
CA ILE A 639 25.78 13.13 -5.33
C ILE A 639 26.54 12.54 -6.52
N ASP A 640 27.52 11.70 -6.23
CA ASP A 640 28.22 10.82 -7.19
C ASP A 640 27.77 9.36 -6.96
N PRO A 641 26.85 8.83 -7.80
CA PRO A 641 26.36 7.46 -7.67
C PRO A 641 27.45 6.39 -7.85
N ASP A 642 28.47 6.63 -8.67
CA ASP A 642 29.56 5.67 -8.88
C ASP A 642 30.45 5.58 -7.64
N ARG A 643 30.67 6.71 -6.95
CA ARG A 643 31.38 6.74 -5.67
C ARG A 643 30.58 6.07 -4.55
N ILE A 644 29.28 6.34 -4.46
CA ILE A 644 28.40 5.72 -3.46
C ILE A 644 28.40 4.19 -3.63
N HIS A 645 28.28 3.71 -4.88
CA HIS A 645 28.34 2.28 -5.20
C HIS A 645 29.63 1.64 -4.66
N ARG A 646 30.80 2.17 -5.05
CA ARG A 646 32.11 1.68 -4.58
C ARG A 646 32.24 1.68 -3.06
N VAL A 647 31.83 2.76 -2.39
CA VAL A 647 31.90 2.86 -0.93
C VAL A 647 30.98 1.86 -0.26
N ARG A 648 29.79 1.63 -0.83
CA ARG A 648 28.86 0.64 -0.31
C ARG A 648 29.43 -0.78 -0.42
N GLU A 649 30.07 -1.13 -1.53
CA GLU A 649 30.77 -2.41 -1.69
C GLU A 649 31.89 -2.57 -0.65
N GLN A 650 32.73 -1.54 -0.47
CA GLN A 650 33.79 -1.54 0.54
C GLN A 650 33.23 -1.71 1.96
N LEU A 651 32.12 -1.05 2.29
CA LEU A 651 31.47 -1.17 3.60
C LEU A 651 30.94 -2.59 3.82
N VAL A 652 30.29 -3.17 2.81
CA VAL A 652 29.81 -4.56 2.87
C VAL A 652 30.98 -5.52 3.09
N GLN A 653 32.06 -5.37 2.33
CA GLN A 653 33.27 -6.19 2.49
C GLN A 653 33.86 -6.06 3.89
N ALA A 654 34.10 -4.84 4.37
CA ALA A 654 34.69 -4.58 5.68
C ALA A 654 33.87 -5.16 6.84
N VAL A 655 32.53 -5.15 6.73
CA VAL A 655 31.63 -5.65 7.77
C VAL A 655 31.48 -7.17 7.71
N PHE A 656 31.39 -7.76 6.52
CA PHE A 656 30.98 -9.17 6.35
C PHE A 656 32.10 -10.14 5.97
N GLU A 657 33.25 -9.68 5.49
CA GLU A 657 34.42 -10.55 5.29
C GLU A 657 34.84 -11.28 6.59
N PRO A 658 34.89 -10.62 7.77
CA PRO A 658 35.15 -11.32 9.03
C PRO A 658 34.09 -12.37 9.39
N LEU A 659 32.91 -12.28 8.80
CA LEU A 659 31.75 -13.14 9.06
C LEU A 659 31.55 -14.22 7.98
N ALA A 660 32.47 -14.36 7.01
CA ALA A 660 32.32 -15.30 5.90
C ALA A 660 32.09 -16.75 6.37
N MET A 661 32.82 -17.22 7.39
CA MET A 661 32.63 -18.57 7.92
C MET A 661 31.28 -18.74 8.64
N PRO A 662 30.90 -17.90 9.62
CA PRO A 662 29.55 -17.94 10.21
C PRO A 662 28.40 -17.85 9.19
N LEU A 663 28.54 -17.03 8.14
CA LEU A 663 27.56 -16.90 7.07
C LEU A 663 27.46 -18.18 6.24
N LEU A 664 28.59 -18.80 5.91
CA LEU A 664 28.63 -20.06 5.16
C LEU A 664 28.01 -21.22 5.95
N GLU A 665 28.31 -21.29 7.26
CA GLU A 665 27.70 -22.27 8.16
C GLU A 665 26.19 -22.08 8.24
N THR A 666 25.73 -20.83 8.39
CA THR A 666 24.30 -20.49 8.39
C THR A 666 23.64 -20.86 7.06
N TYR A 667 24.23 -20.48 5.93
CA TYR A 667 23.72 -20.79 4.59
C TYR A 667 23.52 -22.31 4.39
N ARG A 668 24.51 -23.11 4.82
CA ARG A 668 24.45 -24.57 4.72
C ARG A 668 23.43 -25.18 5.68
N ALA A 669 23.38 -24.70 6.93
CA ALA A 669 22.46 -25.20 7.96
C ALA A 669 20.98 -24.95 7.61
N LEU A 670 20.69 -23.89 6.84
CA LEU A 670 19.33 -23.53 6.42
C LEU A 670 18.89 -24.20 5.10
N ALA A 671 19.75 -25.03 4.49
CA ALA A 671 19.37 -25.83 3.32
C ALA A 671 18.25 -26.82 3.64
N SER A 672 17.46 -27.19 2.62
CA SER A 672 16.28 -28.02 2.83
C SER A 672 15.75 -28.65 1.56
N ASP A 673 15.37 -29.91 1.68
CA ASP A 673 14.69 -30.68 0.64
C ASP A 673 13.18 -30.82 0.88
N ALA A 674 12.66 -30.24 1.97
CA ALA A 674 11.22 -30.19 2.23
C ALA A 674 10.46 -29.44 1.12
N PRO A 675 9.21 -29.85 0.79
CA PRO A 675 8.37 -29.12 -0.15
C PRO A 675 8.22 -27.65 0.23
N TYR A 676 8.01 -26.80 -0.77
CA TYR A 676 7.77 -25.38 -0.53
C TYR A 676 6.53 -25.18 0.35
N ALA A 677 6.70 -24.39 1.41
CA ALA A 677 5.62 -23.88 2.23
C ALA A 677 5.80 -22.36 2.43
N PRO A 678 4.74 -21.56 2.27
CA PRO A 678 4.74 -20.10 2.47
C PRO A 678 4.53 -19.68 3.94
N ASP A 679 4.61 -20.64 4.88
CA ASP A 679 4.49 -20.38 6.31
C ASP A 679 5.63 -19.49 6.84
N PRO A 680 5.46 -18.84 8.01
CA PRO A 680 6.44 -17.90 8.55
C PRO A 680 7.83 -18.50 8.80
N ALA A 681 7.90 -19.75 9.30
CA ALA A 681 9.18 -20.37 9.64
C ALA A 681 9.97 -20.74 8.37
N SER A 682 9.30 -21.33 7.38
CA SER A 682 9.91 -21.66 6.09
C SER A 682 10.35 -20.41 5.32
N THR A 683 9.52 -19.36 5.34
CA THR A 683 9.83 -18.06 4.72
C THR A 683 11.05 -17.41 5.38
N GLY A 684 11.08 -17.35 6.72
CA GLY A 684 12.21 -16.76 7.44
C GLY A 684 13.52 -17.52 7.19
N ARG A 685 13.45 -18.85 7.16
CA ARG A 685 14.62 -19.69 6.82
C ARG A 685 15.14 -19.36 5.41
N ARG A 686 14.28 -19.31 4.38
CA ARG A 686 14.69 -18.93 3.01
C ARG A 686 15.24 -17.52 2.97
N ALA A 687 14.60 -16.56 3.63
CA ALA A 687 15.07 -15.18 3.70
C ALA A 687 16.49 -15.08 4.27
N LEU A 688 16.77 -15.75 5.40
CA LEU A 688 18.10 -15.74 6.01
C LEU A 688 19.14 -16.49 5.18
N ARG A 689 18.76 -17.63 4.57
CA ARG A 689 19.64 -18.36 3.66
C ARG A 689 20.05 -17.52 2.45
N ASN A 690 19.07 -16.89 1.81
CA ASN A 690 19.28 -16.02 0.65
C ASN A 690 20.09 -14.77 1.02
N ARG A 691 19.85 -14.21 2.21
CA ARG A 691 20.66 -13.14 2.76
C ARG A 691 22.12 -13.56 2.96
N ALA A 692 22.36 -14.71 3.58
CA ALA A 692 23.70 -15.21 3.80
C ALA A 692 24.45 -15.44 2.48
N LEU A 693 23.78 -16.03 1.48
CA LEU A 693 24.34 -16.21 0.14
C LEU A 693 24.70 -14.87 -0.52
N GLY A 694 23.80 -13.89 -0.47
CA GLY A 694 24.04 -12.57 -1.05
C GLY A 694 25.22 -11.85 -0.40
N LEU A 695 25.33 -11.94 0.93
CA LEU A 695 26.46 -11.36 1.68
C LEU A 695 27.78 -12.07 1.38
N LEU A 696 27.78 -13.41 1.26
CA LEU A 696 28.97 -14.18 0.87
C LEU A 696 29.48 -13.78 -0.52
N VAL A 697 28.58 -13.56 -1.48
CA VAL A 697 28.95 -13.12 -2.83
C VAL A 697 29.44 -11.68 -2.80
N ALA A 698 28.72 -10.79 -2.13
CA ALA A 698 29.07 -9.36 -2.06
C ALA A 698 30.34 -9.07 -1.26
N SER A 699 30.72 -9.94 -0.31
CA SER A 699 31.99 -9.85 0.42
C SER A 699 33.12 -10.65 -0.25
N GLU A 700 32.93 -11.09 -1.49
CA GLU A 700 33.90 -11.88 -2.28
C GLU A 700 34.41 -13.15 -1.58
N ALA A 701 33.57 -13.80 -0.77
CA ALA A 701 33.98 -15.01 -0.07
C ALA A 701 34.37 -16.14 -1.06
N PRO A 702 35.48 -16.86 -0.84
CA PRO A 702 35.94 -17.89 -1.76
C PRO A 702 34.87 -18.94 -2.09
N GLY A 703 34.57 -19.08 -3.39
CA GLY A 703 33.58 -20.05 -3.90
C GLY A 703 32.11 -19.60 -3.80
N ALA A 704 31.81 -18.40 -3.32
CA ALA A 704 30.42 -17.93 -3.15
C ALA A 704 29.62 -17.86 -4.45
N ALA A 705 30.24 -17.43 -5.57
CA ALA A 705 29.59 -17.40 -6.88
C ALA A 705 29.12 -18.80 -7.34
N VAL A 706 29.91 -19.84 -7.03
CA VAL A 706 29.54 -21.24 -7.31
C VAL A 706 28.34 -21.68 -6.49
N LEU A 707 28.25 -21.24 -5.22
CA LEU A 707 27.08 -21.51 -4.37
C LEU A 707 25.81 -20.88 -4.95
N ALA A 708 25.89 -19.67 -5.52
CA ALA A 708 24.76 -19.02 -6.16
C ALA A 708 24.29 -19.80 -7.40
N ALA A 709 25.21 -20.22 -8.27
CA ALA A 709 24.89 -21.07 -9.42
C ALA A 709 24.26 -22.42 -9.00
N GLN A 710 24.80 -23.06 -7.94
CA GLN A 710 24.26 -24.30 -7.38
C GLN A 710 22.84 -24.11 -6.82
N GLN A 711 22.59 -23.03 -6.07
CA GLN A 711 21.26 -22.72 -5.56
C GLN A 711 20.27 -22.47 -6.70
N TYR A 712 20.66 -21.69 -7.71
CA TYR A 712 19.81 -21.45 -8.88
C TYR A 712 19.38 -22.76 -9.56
N ALA A 713 20.35 -23.66 -9.81
CA ALA A 713 20.10 -24.93 -10.49
C ALA A 713 19.25 -25.89 -9.63
N GLY A 714 19.50 -25.94 -8.32
CA GLY A 714 18.83 -26.85 -7.38
C GLY A 714 17.54 -26.31 -6.75
N ALA A 715 17.21 -25.03 -6.91
CA ALA A 715 16.06 -24.41 -6.26
C ALA A 715 14.74 -25.06 -6.73
N GLY A 716 13.95 -25.57 -5.79
CA GLY A 716 12.60 -26.09 -6.02
C GLY A 716 11.48 -25.04 -5.98
N ASN A 717 11.82 -23.76 -5.83
CA ASN A 717 10.86 -22.66 -5.72
C ASN A 717 11.42 -21.37 -6.34
N MET A 718 10.54 -20.42 -6.65
CA MET A 718 10.89 -19.15 -7.28
C MET A 718 11.66 -18.22 -6.34
N THR A 719 11.41 -18.24 -5.02
CA THR A 719 12.12 -17.39 -4.05
C THR A 719 13.63 -17.63 -4.10
N ASP A 720 14.07 -18.88 -3.93
CA ASP A 720 15.49 -19.23 -3.88
C ASP A 720 16.15 -19.10 -5.26
N ARG A 721 15.41 -19.44 -6.33
CA ARG A 721 15.91 -19.35 -7.71
C ARG A 721 16.11 -17.90 -8.13
N LEU A 722 15.13 -17.03 -7.89
CA LEU A 722 15.21 -15.62 -8.22
C LEU A 722 16.26 -14.91 -7.36
N ALA A 723 16.36 -15.23 -6.07
CA ALA A 723 17.40 -14.68 -5.21
C ALA A 723 18.79 -15.03 -5.75
N ALA A 724 19.04 -16.29 -6.08
CA ALA A 724 20.32 -16.72 -6.66
C ALA A 724 20.61 -16.05 -8.00
N LEU A 725 19.59 -15.89 -8.86
CA LEU A 725 19.71 -15.17 -10.12
C LEU A 725 20.08 -13.70 -9.91
N ALA A 726 19.33 -12.99 -9.05
CA ALA A 726 19.56 -11.58 -8.76
C ALA A 726 20.94 -11.34 -8.12
N ILE A 727 21.38 -12.23 -7.23
CA ILE A 727 22.73 -12.18 -6.63
C ILE A 727 23.81 -12.32 -7.70
N ALA A 728 23.70 -13.34 -8.56
CA ALA A 728 24.69 -13.59 -9.63
C ALA A 728 24.74 -12.44 -10.65
N VAL A 729 23.58 -11.93 -11.06
CA VAL A 729 23.48 -10.82 -12.02
C VAL A 729 23.96 -9.50 -11.41
N GLY A 730 23.60 -9.22 -10.16
CA GLY A 730 24.02 -8.01 -9.46
C GLY A 730 25.53 -7.94 -9.25
N ALA A 731 26.17 -9.08 -8.98
CA ALA A 731 27.62 -9.19 -8.81
C ALA A 731 28.38 -9.50 -10.12
N ASP A 732 27.70 -9.48 -11.27
CA ASP A 732 28.25 -9.78 -12.61
C ASP A 732 29.11 -11.06 -12.64
N THR A 733 28.63 -12.14 -12.02
CA THR A 733 29.39 -13.40 -11.98
C THR A 733 29.46 -14.06 -13.36
N ARG A 734 30.47 -14.91 -13.55
CA ARG A 734 30.69 -15.63 -14.82
C ARG A 734 29.46 -16.42 -15.29
N GLU A 735 28.68 -16.98 -14.37
CA GLU A 735 27.51 -17.81 -14.64
C GLU A 735 26.24 -17.00 -14.95
N ALA A 736 26.21 -15.70 -14.63
CA ALA A 736 25.01 -14.87 -14.64
C ALA A 736 24.29 -14.83 -16.00
N ALA A 737 25.04 -14.66 -17.10
CA ALA A 737 24.47 -14.62 -18.45
C ALA A 737 23.78 -15.94 -18.84
N GLY A 738 24.37 -17.09 -18.47
CA GLY A 738 23.77 -18.40 -18.70
C GLY A 738 22.50 -18.62 -17.86
N MET A 739 22.52 -18.16 -16.60
CA MET A 739 21.36 -18.22 -15.71
C MET A 739 20.21 -17.34 -16.22
N LEU A 740 20.47 -16.13 -16.71
CA LEU A 740 19.46 -15.26 -17.33
C LEU A 740 18.81 -15.89 -18.57
N ALA A 741 19.61 -16.52 -19.43
CA ALA A 741 19.11 -17.18 -20.64
C ALA A 741 18.26 -18.42 -20.31
N ASP A 742 18.70 -19.24 -19.35
CA ASP A 742 17.93 -20.39 -18.85
C ASP A 742 16.61 -19.94 -18.20
N PHE A 743 16.63 -18.89 -17.37
CA PHE A 743 15.41 -18.36 -16.73
C PHE A 743 14.39 -17.88 -17.77
N ARG A 744 14.84 -17.11 -18.79
CA ARG A 744 13.99 -16.66 -19.89
C ARG A 744 13.40 -17.83 -20.66
N THR A 745 14.18 -18.88 -20.91
CA THR A 745 13.71 -20.09 -21.62
C THR A 745 12.66 -20.83 -20.81
N ARG A 746 12.87 -21.01 -19.50
CA ARG A 746 11.95 -21.76 -18.63
C ARG A 746 10.63 -21.03 -18.38
N PHE A 747 10.69 -19.71 -18.23
CA PHE A 747 9.57 -18.93 -17.68
C PHE A 747 9.07 -17.82 -18.59
N GLY A 748 9.67 -17.61 -19.76
CA GLY A 748 9.34 -16.48 -20.63
C GLY A 748 7.89 -16.43 -21.13
N GLY A 749 7.16 -17.55 -21.06
CA GLY A 749 5.74 -17.64 -21.37
C GLY A 749 4.80 -17.27 -20.22
N ASP A 750 5.28 -17.21 -18.97
CA ASP A 750 4.48 -16.73 -17.85
C ASP A 750 4.66 -15.20 -17.71
N PRO A 751 3.60 -14.40 -17.91
CA PRO A 751 3.74 -12.96 -17.98
C PRO A 751 4.21 -12.34 -16.64
N LEU A 752 3.80 -12.87 -15.48
CA LEU A 752 4.21 -12.35 -14.17
C LEU A 752 5.66 -12.71 -13.83
N VAL A 753 6.12 -13.88 -14.25
CA VAL A 753 7.52 -14.29 -14.05
C VAL A 753 8.45 -13.53 -15.00
N LEU A 754 7.98 -13.17 -16.20
CA LEU A 754 8.72 -12.32 -17.12
C LEU A 754 9.05 -10.96 -16.50
N ASP A 755 8.13 -10.34 -15.75
CA ASP A 755 8.43 -9.09 -15.04
C ASP A 755 9.63 -9.21 -14.10
N LYS A 756 9.74 -10.34 -13.39
CA LYS A 756 10.86 -10.60 -12.48
C LYS A 756 12.18 -10.69 -13.25
N TRP A 757 12.18 -11.34 -14.41
CA TRP A 757 13.34 -11.41 -15.30
C TRP A 757 13.75 -10.03 -15.85
N LEU A 758 12.77 -9.23 -16.28
CA LEU A 758 12.99 -7.86 -16.76
C LEU A 758 13.62 -6.99 -15.66
N ALA A 759 13.08 -7.07 -14.44
CA ALA A 759 13.57 -6.30 -13.30
C ALA A 759 15.00 -6.69 -12.91
N VAL A 760 15.32 -7.99 -12.86
CA VAL A 760 16.69 -8.46 -12.58
C VAL A 760 17.66 -7.99 -13.67
N THR A 761 17.25 -8.05 -14.93
CA THR A 761 18.08 -7.60 -16.06
C THR A 761 18.33 -6.09 -15.98
N ALA A 762 17.28 -5.29 -15.78
CA ALA A 762 17.35 -3.83 -15.70
C ALA A 762 18.12 -3.32 -14.47
N GLY A 763 18.12 -4.08 -13.38
CA GLY A 763 18.82 -3.76 -12.14
C GLY A 763 20.32 -4.02 -12.15
N ALA A 764 20.86 -4.67 -13.19
CA ALA A 764 22.27 -5.06 -13.24
C ALA A 764 23.20 -3.82 -13.38
N PRO A 765 24.14 -3.57 -12.47
CA PRO A 765 24.99 -2.38 -12.48
C PRO A 765 26.16 -2.46 -13.48
N ARG A 766 25.96 -3.06 -14.67
CA ARG A 766 27.02 -3.30 -15.68
C ARG A 766 26.81 -2.48 -16.96
N ASP A 767 27.91 -2.22 -17.68
CA ASP A 767 27.91 -1.36 -18.88
C ASP A 767 26.98 -1.83 -20.02
N GLY A 768 26.78 -3.15 -20.18
CA GLY A 768 25.97 -3.70 -21.26
C GLY A 768 24.45 -3.58 -21.07
N VAL A 769 23.96 -3.16 -19.90
CA VAL A 769 22.54 -3.26 -19.55
C VAL A 769 21.61 -2.48 -20.49
N ILE A 770 22.02 -1.28 -20.93
CA ILE A 770 21.21 -0.45 -21.84
C ILE A 770 21.03 -1.15 -23.19
N ALA A 771 22.09 -1.80 -23.70
CA ALA A 771 22.02 -2.53 -24.97
C ALA A 771 21.08 -3.74 -24.85
N ASP A 772 21.11 -4.46 -23.73
CA ASP A 772 20.19 -5.58 -23.49
C ASP A 772 18.74 -5.11 -23.42
N MET A 773 18.47 -4.01 -22.71
CA MET A 773 17.13 -3.41 -22.64
C MET A 773 16.63 -2.95 -24.01
N GLN A 774 17.49 -2.34 -24.83
CA GLN A 774 17.15 -1.96 -26.21
C GLN A 774 16.80 -3.19 -27.04
N SER A 775 17.57 -4.30 -26.91
CA SER A 775 17.27 -5.55 -27.60
C SER A 775 15.94 -6.15 -27.15
N ILE A 776 15.61 -6.09 -25.86
CA ILE A 776 14.34 -6.59 -25.32
C ILE A 776 13.17 -5.77 -25.87
N LEU A 777 13.28 -4.43 -25.88
CA LEU A 777 12.25 -3.55 -26.40
C LEU A 777 12.05 -3.70 -27.91
N ALA A 778 13.11 -4.07 -28.65
CA ALA A 778 13.06 -4.31 -30.09
C ALA A 778 12.49 -5.68 -30.48
N ASP A 779 12.37 -6.63 -29.54
CA ASP A 779 11.78 -7.94 -29.79
C ASP A 779 10.30 -7.78 -30.23
N PRO A 780 9.91 -8.28 -31.42
CA PRO A 780 8.52 -8.20 -31.90
C PRO A 780 7.50 -8.87 -30.97
N GLY A 781 7.92 -9.84 -30.17
CA GLY A 781 7.10 -10.53 -29.18
C GLY A 781 6.97 -9.78 -27.85
N PHE A 782 7.67 -8.67 -27.65
CA PHE A 782 7.58 -7.89 -26.43
C PHE A 782 6.28 -7.04 -26.41
N PRO A 783 5.40 -7.21 -25.41
CA PRO A 783 4.11 -6.51 -25.35
C PRO A 783 4.28 -5.03 -24.92
N ARG A 784 4.65 -4.16 -25.87
CA ARG A 784 4.94 -2.73 -25.66
C ARG A 784 3.75 -1.90 -25.14
N THR A 785 2.53 -2.42 -25.17
CA THR A 785 1.34 -1.76 -24.62
C THR A 785 1.07 -2.11 -23.15
N ASN A 786 1.74 -3.14 -22.61
CA ASN A 786 1.48 -3.61 -21.26
C ASN A 786 2.24 -2.76 -20.22
N PRO A 787 1.55 -2.05 -19.31
CA PRO A 787 2.20 -1.15 -18.36
C PRO A 787 3.11 -1.87 -17.36
N ASN A 788 2.80 -3.12 -16.97
CA ASN A 788 3.62 -3.87 -16.00
C ASN A 788 4.98 -4.24 -16.59
N ARG A 789 5.03 -4.61 -17.87
CA ARG A 789 6.28 -5.00 -18.57
C ARG A 789 7.20 -3.81 -18.73
N LEU A 790 6.64 -2.66 -19.13
CA LEU A 790 7.37 -1.41 -19.28
C LEU A 790 7.93 -0.90 -17.94
N ARG A 791 7.12 -0.96 -16.87
CA ARG A 791 7.56 -0.59 -15.51
C ARG A 791 8.66 -1.52 -15.01
N SER A 792 8.51 -2.83 -15.18
CA SER A 792 9.48 -3.83 -14.73
C SER A 792 10.83 -3.71 -15.43
N LEU A 793 10.86 -3.21 -16.67
CA LEU A 793 12.09 -2.98 -17.42
C LEU A 793 12.65 -1.55 -17.19
N VAL A 794 12.00 -0.53 -17.76
CA VAL A 794 12.56 0.84 -17.78
C VAL A 794 12.31 1.57 -16.47
N GLY A 795 11.18 1.31 -15.81
CA GLY A 795 10.93 1.85 -14.46
C GLY A 795 11.95 1.34 -13.45
N THR A 796 12.21 0.03 -13.43
CA THR A 796 13.26 -0.57 -12.58
C THR A 796 14.64 0.04 -12.87
N PHE A 797 15.02 0.19 -14.14
CA PHE A 797 16.28 0.83 -14.50
C PHE A 797 16.41 2.24 -13.92
N ALA A 798 15.38 3.09 -14.12
CA ALA A 798 15.40 4.48 -13.66
C ALA A 798 15.37 4.63 -12.12
N MET A 799 14.76 3.66 -11.41
CA MET A 799 14.55 3.77 -9.95
C MET A 799 15.53 2.93 -9.11
N SER A 800 16.09 1.85 -9.68
CA SER A 800 16.84 0.83 -8.93
C SER A 800 18.24 0.57 -9.47
N ASN A 801 18.66 1.23 -10.55
CA ASN A 801 20.01 1.12 -11.11
C ASN A 801 20.68 2.49 -11.24
N PRO A 802 21.03 3.14 -10.11
CA PRO A 802 21.51 4.53 -10.12
C PRO A 802 22.81 4.71 -10.90
N THR A 803 23.73 3.74 -10.88
CA THR A 803 25.01 3.80 -11.62
C THR A 803 24.79 3.83 -13.13
N GLN A 804 23.87 3.00 -13.65
CA GLN A 804 23.61 2.93 -15.09
C GLN A 804 22.56 3.95 -15.57
N PHE A 805 21.57 4.30 -14.77
CA PHE A 805 20.63 5.37 -15.09
C PHE A 805 21.32 6.73 -15.15
N THR A 806 22.23 6.99 -14.21
CA THR A 806 22.92 8.28 -14.12
C THR A 806 24.30 8.31 -14.78
N ARG A 807 24.68 7.34 -15.63
CA ARG A 807 26.04 7.24 -16.21
C ARG A 807 26.68 8.59 -16.55
N ALA A 808 27.98 8.71 -16.29
CA ALA A 808 28.75 9.94 -16.50
C ALA A 808 28.65 10.50 -17.93
N ASP A 809 28.48 9.63 -18.93
CA ASP A 809 28.31 9.97 -20.35
C ASP A 809 26.88 10.44 -20.72
N GLY A 810 25.96 10.43 -19.77
CA GLY A 810 24.54 10.76 -19.92
C GLY A 810 23.71 9.76 -20.74
N ALA A 811 24.24 8.57 -21.05
CA ALA A 811 23.55 7.59 -21.89
C ALA A 811 22.25 7.08 -21.24
N GLY A 812 22.25 6.85 -19.92
CA GLY A 812 21.06 6.43 -19.19
C GLY A 812 19.93 7.46 -19.25
N PHE A 813 20.25 8.75 -19.05
CA PHE A 813 19.27 9.83 -19.19
C PHE A 813 18.67 9.89 -20.60
N ARG A 814 19.51 9.86 -21.64
CA ARG A 814 19.05 9.89 -23.03
C ARG A 814 18.16 8.70 -23.38
N PHE A 815 18.55 7.50 -22.94
CA PHE A 815 17.77 6.28 -23.14
C PHE A 815 16.37 6.41 -22.53
N VAL A 816 16.27 6.83 -21.27
CA VAL A 816 14.98 6.98 -20.58
C VAL A 816 14.13 8.09 -21.19
N THR A 817 14.71 9.24 -21.55
CA THR A 817 13.92 10.32 -22.21
C THR A 817 13.42 9.91 -23.59
N GLY A 818 14.22 9.14 -24.35
CA GLY A 818 13.78 8.60 -25.65
C GLY A 818 12.62 7.60 -25.50
N PHE A 819 12.71 6.73 -24.48
CA PHE A 819 11.62 5.83 -24.13
C PHE A 819 10.35 6.58 -23.71
N VAL A 820 10.47 7.62 -22.88
CA VAL A 820 9.33 8.43 -22.44
C VAL A 820 8.63 9.09 -23.63
N ALA A 821 9.38 9.64 -24.58
CA ALA A 821 8.81 10.22 -25.80
C ALA A 821 8.01 9.21 -26.63
N GLU A 822 8.48 7.97 -26.73
CA GLU A 822 7.80 6.91 -27.47
C GLU A 822 6.53 6.42 -26.73
N VAL A 823 6.67 6.12 -25.44
CA VAL A 823 5.61 5.49 -24.65
C VAL A 823 4.51 6.46 -24.29
N ASP A 824 4.77 7.76 -24.20
CA ASP A 824 3.75 8.75 -23.87
C ASP A 824 2.56 8.74 -24.87
N ALA A 825 2.82 8.46 -26.15
CA ALA A 825 1.75 8.32 -27.15
C ALA A 825 0.86 7.08 -26.95
N ILE A 826 1.35 6.07 -26.21
CA ILE A 826 0.68 4.79 -25.97
C ILE A 826 0.06 4.76 -24.58
N ASN A 827 0.84 5.13 -23.57
CA ASN A 827 0.48 5.12 -22.16
C ASN A 827 1.15 6.30 -21.42
N PRO A 828 0.50 7.48 -21.39
CA PRO A 828 0.95 8.66 -20.66
C PRO A 828 1.26 8.43 -19.18
N GLN A 829 0.55 7.51 -18.51
CA GLN A 829 0.75 7.26 -17.09
C GLN A 829 2.09 6.56 -16.82
N VAL A 830 2.46 5.58 -17.65
CA VAL A 830 3.76 4.90 -17.56
C VAL A 830 4.89 5.88 -17.85
N ALA A 831 4.75 6.70 -18.90
CA ALA A 831 5.73 7.71 -19.27
C ALA A 831 5.98 8.70 -18.11
N ALA A 832 4.91 9.28 -17.56
CA ALA A 832 4.97 10.17 -16.40
C ALA A 832 5.59 9.48 -15.16
N ARG A 833 5.26 8.21 -14.90
CA ARG A 833 5.81 7.47 -13.77
C ARG A 833 7.32 7.24 -13.90
N VAL A 834 7.80 6.86 -15.09
CA VAL A 834 9.22 6.65 -15.35
C VAL A 834 10.01 7.96 -15.20
N LEU A 835 9.45 9.10 -15.65
CA LEU A 835 10.06 10.41 -15.45
C LEU A 835 10.33 10.75 -13.99
N THR A 836 9.56 10.20 -13.04
CA THR A 836 9.82 10.46 -11.61
C THR A 836 11.18 9.93 -11.12
N GLY A 837 11.84 9.02 -11.85
CA GLY A 837 13.23 8.62 -11.58
C GLY A 837 14.22 9.79 -11.69
N PHE A 838 13.89 10.83 -12.47
CA PHE A 838 14.74 12.02 -12.57
C PHE A 838 14.74 12.87 -11.30
N ARG A 839 13.89 12.67 -10.29
CA ARG A 839 13.85 13.49 -9.07
C ARG A 839 15.22 13.70 -8.38
N ILE A 840 16.17 12.78 -8.59
CA ILE A 840 17.53 12.89 -8.06
C ILE A 840 18.42 13.91 -8.80
N TRP A 841 18.07 14.27 -10.05
CA TRP A 841 18.90 15.04 -10.96
C TRP A 841 19.41 16.38 -10.39
N PRO A 842 18.64 17.17 -9.61
CA PRO A 842 19.13 18.44 -9.08
C PRO A 842 20.25 18.25 -8.05
N MET A 843 20.26 17.10 -7.37
CA MET A 843 21.22 16.75 -6.32
C MET A 843 22.49 16.08 -6.86
N LEU A 844 22.53 15.69 -8.13
CA LEU A 844 23.71 15.07 -8.73
C LEU A 844 24.88 16.06 -8.85
N GLU A 845 26.10 15.52 -8.92
CA GLU A 845 27.29 16.29 -9.23
C GLU A 845 27.17 17.04 -10.58
N PRO A 846 27.90 18.16 -10.78
CA PRO A 846 27.69 19.09 -11.89
C PRO A 846 27.62 18.46 -13.29
N SER A 847 28.47 17.49 -13.63
CA SER A 847 28.52 16.89 -14.97
C SER A 847 27.25 16.08 -15.26
N ARG A 848 26.89 15.14 -14.37
CA ARG A 848 25.63 14.38 -14.42
C ARG A 848 24.40 15.28 -14.39
N ARG A 849 24.42 16.34 -13.57
CA ARG A 849 23.32 17.30 -13.48
C ARG A 849 23.07 18.01 -14.81
N GLU A 850 24.11 18.50 -15.47
CA GLU A 850 23.98 19.11 -16.80
C GLU A 850 23.55 18.10 -17.87
N ALA A 851 24.06 16.86 -17.83
CA ALA A 851 23.62 15.81 -18.74
C ALA A 851 22.13 15.46 -18.59
N ALA A 852 21.63 15.36 -17.35
CA ALA A 852 20.22 15.13 -17.07
C ALA A 852 19.36 16.32 -17.54
N ARG A 853 19.78 17.55 -17.23
CA ARG A 853 19.10 18.77 -17.67
C ARG A 853 19.00 18.84 -19.19
N ALA A 854 20.08 18.52 -19.90
CA ALA A 854 20.12 18.51 -21.36
C ALA A 854 19.12 17.47 -21.92
N ALA A 855 19.06 16.26 -21.36
CA ALA A 855 18.11 15.23 -21.77
C ALA A 855 16.65 15.65 -21.53
N LEU A 856 16.34 16.18 -20.35
CA LEU A 856 14.99 16.67 -20.00
C LEU A 856 14.56 17.87 -20.88
N THR A 857 15.48 18.80 -21.15
CA THR A 857 15.20 19.95 -22.03
C THR A 857 15.00 19.50 -23.47
N ALA A 858 15.78 18.52 -23.95
CA ALA A 858 15.58 17.94 -25.28
C ALA A 858 14.22 17.23 -25.41
N LEU A 859 13.79 16.52 -24.36
CA LEU A 859 12.45 15.92 -24.30
C LEU A 859 11.35 16.99 -24.32
N GLN A 860 11.50 18.07 -23.55
CA GLN A 860 10.54 19.18 -23.52
C GLN A 860 10.42 19.86 -24.91
N ALA A 861 11.55 20.02 -25.61
CA ALA A 861 11.61 20.66 -26.92
C ALA A 861 10.89 19.88 -28.04
N GLN A 862 10.59 18.58 -27.85
CA GLN A 862 9.83 17.80 -28.83
C GLN A 862 8.37 18.25 -28.95
N GLY A 863 7.80 18.86 -27.90
CA GLY A 863 6.49 19.53 -27.93
C GLY A 863 5.26 18.62 -28.12
N SER A 864 5.43 17.30 -28.22
CA SER A 864 4.37 16.33 -28.52
C SER A 864 3.88 15.53 -27.29
N LEU A 865 4.30 15.90 -26.09
CA LEU A 865 3.92 15.16 -24.87
C LEU A 865 2.47 15.41 -24.46
N SER A 866 1.85 14.38 -23.91
CA SER A 866 0.57 14.44 -23.22
C SER A 866 0.63 15.44 -22.06
N ARG A 867 -0.53 15.98 -21.67
CA ARG A 867 -0.62 16.97 -20.59
C ARG A 867 -0.01 16.46 -19.28
N ASN A 868 -0.26 15.20 -18.94
CA ASN A 868 0.23 14.58 -17.71
C ASN A 868 1.77 14.49 -17.71
N THR A 869 2.36 13.97 -18.78
CA THR A 869 3.82 13.83 -18.89
C THR A 869 4.51 15.20 -19.00
N ALA A 870 3.90 16.16 -19.72
CA ALA A 870 4.39 17.53 -19.81
C ALA A 870 4.39 18.25 -18.45
N ASP A 871 3.33 18.07 -17.64
CA ASP A 871 3.27 18.63 -16.27
C ASP A 871 4.36 18.03 -15.37
N ILE A 872 4.49 16.70 -15.35
CA ILE A 872 5.56 16.04 -14.58
C ILE A 872 6.95 16.48 -15.04
N LEU A 873 7.19 16.61 -16.36
CA LEU A 873 8.44 17.09 -16.90
C LEU A 873 8.73 18.54 -16.48
N ALA A 874 7.74 19.43 -16.56
CA ALA A 874 7.86 20.83 -16.16
C ALA A 874 8.19 20.95 -14.66
N ARG A 875 7.48 20.20 -13.81
CA ARG A 875 7.76 20.13 -12.37
C ARG A 875 9.16 19.58 -12.08
N THR A 876 9.56 18.52 -12.80
CA THR A 876 10.90 17.92 -12.64
C THR A 876 12.00 18.90 -13.05
N LEU A 877 11.81 19.68 -14.13
CA LEU A 877 12.76 20.71 -14.57
C LEU A 877 12.81 21.92 -13.62
N ALA A 878 11.72 22.21 -12.91
CA ALA A 878 11.66 23.31 -11.95
C ALA A 878 12.49 23.04 -10.68
N GLY A 879 12.77 21.77 -10.36
CA GLY A 879 13.53 21.35 -9.18
C GLY A 879 12.63 20.81 -8.10
#